data_AF-A0A6P9CRP7-F1
#
_entry.id   AF-A0A6P9CRP7-F1
#
_cell.length_a   1.000
_cell.length_b   1.000
_cell.length_c   1.000
_cell.angle_alpha   90.00
_cell.angle_beta   90.00
_cell.angle_gamma   90.00
#
_symmetry.space_group_name_H-M   'P 1'
#
loop_
_entity.id
_entity.type
_entity.pdbx_description
1 polymer ?
#
loop_
_entity_poly.entity_id
_entity_poly.type
_entity_poly.pdbx_seq_one_letter_code
_entity_poly.pdbx_strand_id
1 'polypeptide(L)'
;MAEYSEAKHGGNKSAKKEGVSGTSFFTWFMVIALLGVWTSVAVVWFELVDYEEVLAKAKDFRYNLSEVLQGKLGIYDADGDGDFDMEDAKVLLGLKERSVSEQPIPRSAEEVIPPKEKPHVKTEHIHVKTEPEDEIEALLHELLDSQPENGEIDEEKSEIQKDEIDEDHEETDFQEEEEKEGNNEVSEEPTTEQSYDKEIENKIPEISEKSSSTQEEPASHYQPKDQEEYDTDVLNDYSHVEEDTNEPEIQESGPENTEQSDHVEEEELEREDFTENTGDADVSDAVTEPVQSVHEEEHTEEHVAAQQHDTEVPVRTEDYTEDDVIGHGEKETLQKEKVKKKKPKLLNKFDKSIKVELDAAEKQRKKGKTEEALKAFEALVSKYPQSPRARYGKAQSEDDLAEKMRSNEILQRSITTYGEVANLPNVPDELVKMTLKRRAERQQFLGRMRGSLVTLQKLVDLFPNDTSLKNNLGVGYLLIGDNNNAKKVYQEVLSLSPNDGFAKVHYGFILKAENKIEESIPYLKEGLETGDPGTDDGRFYFHLGDAMQRVGNKEAYKWYELGYQRGHFASVWQRSLYNVKGLKAQPWWTAKETGYTELIKSLEKNWKVIRDEGLAVMDRSKGLFLPEDENLREKGDWSQFTLWQQGRKNENACNSVPKSCALLERFSEATGCRRGQIKYSVMHPGTHVWPHTGPTNCRLRMHLGLVIPKEGCRIRCAQETRSWEEGKILIFDDSFEHEVWQDANAYRLIFIVDVWHPELTSQQRRTLPAI
;
A
#
# COMPACT_ATOMS: atom_id res chain seq x y z
N MET A 1 5.53 -52.30 75.11
CA MET A 1 6.36 -51.90 76.27
C MET A 1 6.74 -50.45 75.99
N ALA A 2 5.99 -49.48 76.49
CA ALA A 2 5.82 -49.07 77.89
C ALA A 2 6.97 -48.15 78.36
N GLU A 3 6.69 -46.83 78.35
CA GLU A 3 6.75 -45.87 79.48
C GLU A 3 7.95 -45.89 80.48
N TYR A 4 8.34 -44.79 81.17
CA TYR A 4 7.63 -43.55 81.56
C TYR A 4 8.65 -42.40 81.85
N SER A 5 8.17 -41.13 81.96
CA SER A 5 8.77 -39.96 82.69
C SER A 5 10.15 -39.40 82.24
N GLU A 6 10.32 -38.09 81.93
CA GLU A 6 10.18 -36.83 82.71
C GLU A 6 11.38 -36.50 83.65
N ALA A 7 11.85 -35.24 83.84
CA ALA A 7 11.50 -33.94 83.24
C ALA A 7 12.58 -32.83 83.50
N LYS A 8 12.52 -31.72 82.71
CA LYS A 8 12.67 -30.25 83.01
C LYS A 8 13.74 -29.74 84.05
N HIS A 9 14.35 -28.54 83.96
CA HIS A 9 14.26 -27.38 83.04
C HIS A 9 15.42 -26.35 83.27
N GLY A 10 15.74 -25.53 82.24
CA GLY A 10 16.37 -24.19 82.36
C GLY A 10 17.91 -24.10 82.56
N GLY A 11 18.62 -23.06 82.11
CA GLY A 11 18.22 -22.01 81.15
C GLY A 11 19.18 -20.80 81.00
N ASN A 12 19.44 -20.41 79.73
CA ASN A 12 19.78 -19.06 79.21
C ASN A 12 21.24 -18.49 79.14
N LYS A 13 21.49 -17.78 78.01
CA LYS A 13 22.46 -16.67 77.71
C LYS A 13 23.96 -16.88 77.32
N SER A 14 24.18 -16.97 76.01
CA SER A 14 24.92 -16.01 75.13
C SER A 14 26.47 -15.83 75.12
N ALA A 15 27.09 -16.43 74.08
CA ALA A 15 27.81 -15.78 72.95
C ALA A 15 29.18 -15.05 73.06
N LYS A 16 30.14 -15.51 72.24
CA LYS A 16 30.89 -14.67 71.25
C LYS A 16 31.40 -15.51 70.05
N LYS A 17 31.99 -14.89 69.01
CA LYS A 17 32.36 -15.47 67.69
C LYS A 17 33.87 -15.38 67.41
N GLU A 18 34.36 -16.23 66.49
CA GLU A 18 35.19 -15.93 65.28
C GLU A 18 35.65 -17.27 64.64
N GLY A 19 35.97 -17.41 63.34
CA GLY A 19 35.79 -16.53 62.18
C GLY A 19 36.61 -17.02 60.95
N VAL A 20 36.00 -17.19 59.76
CA VAL A 20 36.68 -17.47 58.47
C VAL A 20 36.00 -16.69 57.34
N SER A 21 36.76 -16.33 56.30
CA SER A 21 36.49 -15.27 55.31
C SER A 21 35.44 -15.58 54.24
N GLY A 22 34.71 -14.54 53.79
CA GLY A 22 33.90 -14.54 52.57
C GLY A 22 34.22 -13.35 51.67
N THR A 23 35.01 -13.55 50.62
CA THR A 23 35.37 -12.54 49.60
C THR A 23 35.51 -13.20 48.23
N SER A 24 34.42 -13.24 47.46
CA SER A 24 34.41 -13.69 46.05
C SER A 24 33.11 -13.28 45.35
N PHE A 25 31.97 -13.75 45.89
CA PHE A 25 30.67 -13.64 45.22
C PHE A 25 30.21 -12.19 44.99
N PHE A 26 30.35 -11.33 46.00
CA PHE A 26 29.91 -9.93 45.93
C PHE A 26 30.75 -9.09 44.95
N THR A 27 32.06 -9.34 44.91
CA THR A 27 33.00 -8.66 44.00
C THR A 27 32.69 -9.02 42.54
N TRP A 28 32.45 -10.31 42.27
CA TRP A 28 32.08 -10.77 40.92
C TRP A 28 30.73 -10.21 40.47
N PHE A 29 29.75 -10.13 41.36
CA PHE A 29 28.45 -9.51 41.08
C PHE A 29 28.58 -8.02 40.71
N MET A 30 29.45 -7.26 41.39
CA MET A 30 29.70 -5.87 41.03
C MET A 30 30.42 -5.70 39.69
N VAL A 31 31.37 -6.59 39.37
CA VAL A 31 32.04 -6.58 38.05
C VAL A 31 31.05 -6.86 36.91
N ILE A 32 30.14 -7.82 37.09
CA ILE A 32 29.07 -8.09 36.11
C ILE A 32 28.08 -6.94 36.01
N ALA A 33 27.67 -6.34 37.13
CA ALA A 33 26.78 -5.18 37.12
C ALA A 33 27.39 -3.99 36.35
N LEU A 34 28.69 -3.71 36.58
CA LEU A 34 29.42 -2.66 35.86
C LEU A 34 29.61 -2.98 34.37
N LEU A 35 29.88 -4.24 34.00
CA LEU A 35 29.92 -4.67 32.60
C LEU A 35 28.55 -4.54 31.92
N GLY A 36 27.45 -4.84 32.62
CA GLY A 36 26.08 -4.65 32.12
C GLY A 36 25.74 -3.18 31.89
N VAL A 37 26.16 -2.29 32.79
CA VAL A 37 26.02 -0.84 32.61
C VAL A 37 26.87 -0.35 31.43
N TRP A 38 28.14 -0.77 31.32
CA TRP A 38 29.01 -0.34 30.21
C TRP A 38 28.56 -0.86 28.84
N THR A 39 28.06 -2.09 28.76
CA THR A 39 27.50 -2.65 27.52
C THR A 39 26.17 -2.00 27.12
N SER A 40 25.27 -1.73 28.07
CA SER A 40 24.03 -1.00 27.77
C SER A 40 24.29 0.46 27.36
N VAL A 41 25.22 1.16 28.01
CA VAL A 41 25.68 2.50 27.57
C VAL A 41 26.32 2.44 26.19
N ALA A 42 27.14 1.43 25.87
CA ALA A 42 27.72 1.28 24.54
C ALA A 42 26.67 1.03 23.45
N VAL A 43 25.65 0.20 23.70
CA VAL A 43 24.57 -0.03 22.72
C VAL A 43 23.77 1.25 22.45
N VAL A 44 23.49 2.06 23.48
CA VAL A 44 22.81 3.37 23.34
C VAL A 44 23.69 4.41 22.65
N TRP A 45 25.01 4.41 22.88
CA TRP A 45 25.94 5.41 22.34
C TRP A 45 26.44 5.10 20.92
N PHE A 46 26.31 3.86 20.45
CA PHE A 46 26.70 3.42 19.10
C PHE A 46 25.52 3.00 18.19
N GLU A 47 24.26 3.17 18.63
CA GLU A 47 23.04 2.78 17.89
C GLU A 47 23.06 1.33 17.34
N LEU A 48 23.74 0.41 18.05
CA LEU A 48 24.14 -0.89 17.49
C LEU A 48 23.01 -1.94 17.38
N VAL A 49 21.84 -1.68 17.95
CA VAL A 49 20.65 -2.55 17.88
C VAL A 49 19.39 -1.69 17.79
N ASP A 50 18.64 -1.84 16.70
CA ASP A 50 17.29 -1.28 16.59
C ASP A 50 16.32 -2.11 17.45
N TYR A 51 15.98 -1.60 18.63
CA TYR A 51 15.06 -2.27 19.55
C TYR A 51 13.63 -2.32 19.03
N GLU A 52 13.19 -1.40 18.17
CA GLU A 52 11.87 -1.48 17.55
C GLU A 52 11.85 -2.51 16.42
N GLU A 53 12.92 -2.63 15.61
CA GLU A 53 13.04 -3.72 14.64
C GLU A 53 13.14 -5.09 15.36
N VAL A 54 13.84 -5.19 16.49
CA VAL A 54 13.90 -6.42 17.30
C VAL A 54 12.55 -6.75 17.93
N LEU A 55 11.80 -5.76 18.44
CA LEU A 55 10.45 -5.99 19.00
C LEU A 55 9.40 -6.26 17.91
N ALA A 56 9.52 -5.63 16.73
CA ALA A 56 8.69 -5.93 15.57
C ALA A 56 8.99 -7.33 15.03
N LYS A 57 10.27 -7.68 14.82
CA LYS A 57 10.69 -9.05 14.47
C LYS A 57 10.27 -10.06 15.52
N ALA A 58 10.35 -9.77 16.82
CA ALA A 58 9.89 -10.69 17.86
C ALA A 58 8.36 -10.89 17.88
N LYS A 59 7.58 -9.88 17.44
CA LYS A 59 6.14 -10.02 17.18
C LYS A 59 5.89 -10.85 15.92
N ASP A 60 6.50 -10.50 14.78
CA ASP A 60 6.41 -11.26 13.53
C ASP A 60 6.82 -12.72 13.70
N PHE A 61 7.89 -12.99 14.47
CA PHE A 61 8.34 -14.34 14.77
C PHE A 61 7.37 -15.07 15.70
N ARG A 62 6.68 -14.38 16.62
CA ARG A 62 5.60 -15.01 17.42
C ARG A 62 4.37 -15.37 16.58
N TYR A 63 3.98 -14.51 15.63
CA TYR A 63 2.89 -14.84 14.71
C TYR A 63 3.28 -15.98 13.76
N ASN A 64 4.41 -15.85 13.05
CA ASN A 64 4.86 -16.86 12.08
C ASN A 64 5.25 -18.19 12.72
N LEU A 65 5.92 -18.21 13.89
CA LEU A 65 6.43 -19.47 14.46
C LEU A 65 5.29 -20.37 14.97
N SER A 66 4.14 -19.83 15.36
CA SER A 66 2.96 -20.65 15.69
C SER A 66 2.48 -21.40 14.44
N GLU A 67 2.15 -20.66 13.39
CA GLU A 67 1.57 -21.21 12.15
C GLU A 67 2.55 -22.15 11.42
N VAL A 68 3.85 -21.78 11.36
CA VAL A 68 4.90 -22.55 10.69
C VAL A 68 5.31 -23.80 11.48
N LEU A 69 5.11 -23.85 12.80
CA LEU A 69 5.30 -25.07 13.58
C LEU A 69 4.06 -25.97 13.53
N GLN A 70 2.85 -25.44 13.69
CA GLN A 70 1.61 -26.26 13.62
C GLN A 70 1.51 -26.98 12.27
N GLY A 71 1.78 -26.30 11.15
CA GLY A 71 1.83 -26.90 9.81
C GLY A 71 2.99 -27.89 9.57
N LYS A 72 3.89 -28.11 10.54
CA LYS A 72 5.02 -29.06 10.47
C LYS A 72 5.02 -30.11 11.59
N LEU A 73 4.26 -29.91 12.66
CA LEU A 73 4.24 -30.79 13.82
C LEU A 73 3.04 -31.74 13.86
N GLY A 74 1.99 -31.53 13.07
CA GLY A 74 0.85 -32.46 12.94
C GLY A 74 1.18 -33.87 12.40
N ILE A 75 2.46 -34.17 12.13
CA ILE A 75 2.95 -35.56 11.94
C ILE A 75 3.30 -36.27 13.25
N TYR A 76 3.25 -35.54 14.37
CA TYR A 76 3.47 -36.00 15.74
C TYR A 76 2.19 -35.91 16.61
N ASP A 77 1.04 -35.58 16.01
CA ASP A 77 -0.29 -35.80 16.56
C ASP A 77 -0.36 -37.27 17.05
N ALA A 78 -0.45 -37.40 18.37
CA ALA A 78 -0.34 -38.65 19.10
C ALA A 78 -1.66 -39.02 19.75
N ASP A 79 -2.52 -38.08 20.16
CA ASP A 79 -3.82 -38.41 20.77
C ASP A 79 -5.07 -38.21 19.86
N GLY A 80 -4.91 -37.52 18.72
CA GLY A 80 -5.77 -37.64 17.55
C GLY A 80 -6.75 -36.49 17.30
N ASP A 81 -6.53 -35.30 17.87
CA ASP A 81 -7.44 -34.15 17.74
C ASP A 81 -7.08 -33.14 16.62
N GLY A 82 -5.83 -33.17 16.14
CA GLY A 82 -5.43 -32.57 14.86
C GLY A 82 -4.43 -31.41 14.90
N ASP A 83 -3.84 -31.07 16.06
CA ASP A 83 -2.64 -30.21 16.09
C ASP A 83 -1.41 -30.86 16.75
N PHE A 84 -0.62 -30.14 17.56
CA PHE A 84 0.50 -30.76 18.30
C PHE A 84 0.76 -30.01 19.60
N ASP A 85 0.39 -30.63 20.71
CA ASP A 85 0.26 -29.93 22.00
C ASP A 85 1.01 -30.62 23.17
N MET A 86 0.71 -30.20 24.41
CA MET A 86 1.25 -30.78 25.64
C MET A 86 0.70 -32.18 25.96
N GLU A 87 -0.51 -32.54 25.52
CA GLU A 87 -1.08 -33.88 25.64
C GLU A 87 -0.41 -34.88 24.71
N ASP A 88 -0.10 -34.50 23.47
CA ASP A 88 0.72 -35.33 22.56
C ASP A 88 2.09 -35.62 23.17
N ALA A 89 2.74 -34.58 23.71
CA ALA A 89 4.01 -34.74 24.41
C ALA A 89 3.89 -35.71 25.61
N LYS A 90 2.74 -35.78 26.30
CA LYS A 90 2.51 -36.76 27.38
C LYS A 90 2.31 -38.18 26.83
N VAL A 91 1.62 -38.36 25.71
CA VAL A 91 1.46 -39.68 25.07
C VAL A 91 2.80 -40.18 24.53
N LEU A 92 3.56 -39.32 23.82
CA LEU A 92 4.89 -39.65 23.28
C LEU A 92 5.94 -39.94 24.35
N LEU A 93 5.85 -39.30 25.52
CA LEU A 93 6.71 -39.58 26.68
C LEU A 93 6.22 -40.75 27.55
N GLY A 94 5.13 -41.42 27.19
CA GLY A 94 4.57 -42.56 27.93
C GLY A 94 3.96 -42.20 29.30
N LEU A 95 3.55 -40.93 29.46
CA LEU A 95 2.95 -40.39 30.69
C LEU A 95 1.41 -40.43 30.67
N LYS A 96 0.80 -40.76 29.52
CA LYS A 96 -0.65 -40.86 29.27
C LYS A 96 -0.90 -41.99 28.27
N GLU A 97 -1.94 -42.80 28.48
CA GLU A 97 -2.34 -43.84 27.52
C GLU A 97 -3.21 -43.26 26.39
N ARG A 98 -3.11 -43.85 25.19
CA ARG A 98 -3.74 -43.36 23.96
C ARG A 98 -5.24 -43.70 23.92
N SER A 99 -6.10 -42.70 23.85
CA SER A 99 -7.56 -42.87 23.78
C SER A 99 -8.02 -43.36 22.41
N VAL A 100 -8.69 -44.52 22.36
CA VAL A 100 -9.31 -45.07 21.14
C VAL A 100 -10.78 -44.69 21.09
N SER A 101 -11.21 -44.03 20.01
CA SER A 101 -12.62 -43.80 19.71
C SER A 101 -13.21 -44.97 18.92
N GLU A 102 -14.44 -45.37 19.24
CA GLU A 102 -15.02 -46.68 18.88
C GLU A 102 -15.89 -46.61 17.61
N GLN A 103 -15.50 -47.30 16.53
CA GLN A 103 -16.32 -47.42 15.31
C GLN A 103 -17.33 -48.59 15.38
N PRO A 104 -18.59 -48.39 14.96
CA PRO A 104 -19.60 -49.45 14.98
C PRO A 104 -19.44 -50.48 13.84
N ILE A 105 -19.54 -51.76 14.20
CA ILE A 105 -19.25 -52.91 13.33
C ILE A 105 -20.43 -53.25 12.38
N PRO A 106 -20.22 -53.41 11.06
CA PRO A 106 -21.17 -54.07 10.16
C PRO A 106 -21.15 -55.60 10.32
N ARG A 107 -22.32 -56.26 10.34
CA ARG A 107 -22.43 -57.73 10.39
C ARG A 107 -22.33 -58.39 9.00
N SER A 108 -21.89 -59.64 8.99
CA SER A 108 -21.52 -60.45 7.82
C SER A 108 -22.57 -61.48 7.37
N ALA A 109 -22.64 -61.71 6.05
CA ALA A 109 -22.89 -62.99 5.37
C ALA A 109 -22.47 -62.78 3.89
N GLU A 110 -21.43 -63.38 3.30
CA GLU A 110 -20.96 -64.78 3.23
C GLU A 110 -21.74 -65.65 2.23
N GLU A 111 -21.16 -65.90 1.04
CA GLU A 111 -21.18 -67.22 0.37
C GLU A 111 -20.10 -67.33 -0.76
N VAL A 112 -19.87 -68.54 -1.30
CA VAL A 112 -18.52 -68.98 -1.75
C VAL A 112 -18.48 -69.70 -3.12
N ILE A 113 -17.98 -68.99 -4.15
CA ILE A 113 -17.15 -69.48 -5.30
C ILE A 113 -17.85 -70.51 -6.29
N PRO A 114 -17.20 -71.21 -7.27
CA PRO A 114 -17.36 -71.05 -8.75
C PRO A 114 -18.00 -72.31 -9.46
N PRO A 115 -17.80 -72.68 -10.78
CA PRO A 115 -17.06 -72.06 -11.91
C PRO A 115 -17.66 -72.19 -13.35
N LYS A 116 -16.89 -71.74 -14.36
CA LYS A 116 -16.97 -72.02 -15.82
C LYS A 116 -18.12 -71.32 -16.61
N GLU A 117 -18.07 -71.13 -17.93
CA GLU A 117 -17.21 -71.74 -18.98
C GLU A 117 -16.85 -70.76 -20.15
N LYS A 118 -16.05 -71.21 -21.13
CA LYS A 118 -15.65 -70.54 -22.39
C LYS A 118 -16.24 -71.36 -23.57
N PRO A 119 -16.52 -70.81 -24.80
CA PRO A 119 -15.44 -70.33 -25.68
C PRO A 119 -15.76 -69.32 -26.83
N HIS A 120 -14.68 -68.75 -27.40
CA HIS A 120 -14.39 -68.46 -28.83
C HIS A 120 -15.33 -67.62 -29.75
N VAL A 121 -14.83 -66.97 -30.82
CA VAL A 121 -13.53 -66.27 -31.10
C VAL A 121 -13.62 -65.54 -32.45
N LYS A 122 -12.95 -64.39 -32.58
CA LYS A 122 -12.23 -63.85 -33.77
C LYS A 122 -11.60 -62.51 -33.36
N THR A 123 -10.28 -62.44 -33.18
CA THR A 123 -9.27 -61.93 -34.16
C THR A 123 -9.54 -60.49 -34.60
N GLU A 124 -8.63 -59.52 -34.44
CA GLU A 124 -7.19 -59.54 -34.06
C GLU A 124 -6.87 -58.24 -33.26
N HIS A 125 -6.17 -58.27 -32.11
CA HIS A 125 -4.70 -58.18 -31.93
C HIS A 125 -4.12 -56.80 -32.34
N ILE A 126 -3.33 -56.05 -31.54
CA ILE A 126 -2.62 -56.21 -30.24
C ILE A 126 -2.69 -54.81 -29.51
N HIS A 127 -2.91 -54.57 -28.19
CA HIS A 127 -2.16 -54.90 -26.94
C HIS A 127 -0.72 -54.30 -26.91
N VAL A 128 -0.07 -53.82 -25.84
CA VAL A 128 -0.25 -53.63 -24.37
C VAL A 128 0.43 -52.26 -24.03
N LYS A 129 -0.07 -51.28 -23.25
CA LYS A 129 -0.48 -51.14 -21.82
C LYS A 129 0.69 -50.98 -20.80
N THR A 130 0.54 -50.00 -19.88
CA THR A 130 1.17 -49.84 -18.54
C THR A 130 2.70 -49.83 -18.37
N GLU A 131 3.28 -48.64 -18.12
CA GLU A 131 3.76 -48.11 -16.81
C GLU A 131 4.23 -49.06 -15.67
N PRO A 132 5.06 -48.60 -14.69
CA PRO A 132 5.65 -47.26 -14.50
C PRO A 132 7.19 -47.25 -14.18
N GLU A 133 7.69 -46.12 -13.65
CA GLU A 133 8.98 -45.88 -12.94
C GLU A 133 10.24 -45.56 -13.79
N ASP A 134 11.26 -44.99 -13.12
CA ASP A 134 12.61 -44.61 -13.57
C ASP A 134 12.80 -43.55 -14.68
N GLU A 135 12.52 -42.25 -14.42
CA GLU A 135 13.03 -41.15 -15.29
C GLU A 135 13.30 -39.78 -14.62
N ILE A 136 13.98 -39.74 -13.46
CA ILE A 136 14.64 -38.49 -12.93
C ILE A 136 16.14 -38.72 -12.63
N GLU A 137 16.77 -39.71 -13.27
CA GLU A 137 18.22 -39.99 -13.16
C GLU A 137 18.96 -39.87 -14.52
N ALA A 138 18.29 -39.33 -15.55
CA ALA A 138 18.81 -39.25 -16.92
C ALA A 138 19.39 -37.88 -17.34
N LEU A 139 19.16 -36.80 -16.57
CA LEU A 139 19.62 -35.43 -16.89
C LEU A 139 20.84 -34.95 -16.09
N LEU A 140 21.40 -35.80 -15.22
CA LEU A 140 22.60 -35.47 -14.44
C LEU A 140 23.92 -35.91 -15.10
N HIS A 141 23.85 -36.50 -16.31
CA HIS A 141 24.98 -37.22 -16.93
C HIS A 141 25.43 -36.68 -18.29
N GLU A 142 24.91 -35.53 -18.75
CA GLU A 142 25.31 -34.85 -20.00
C GLU A 142 26.29 -33.69 -19.74
N LEU A 143 27.38 -33.96 -19.01
CA LEU A 143 28.40 -32.94 -18.69
C LEU A 143 29.84 -33.47 -18.57
N LEU A 144 30.12 -34.68 -19.06
CA LEU A 144 31.47 -35.25 -19.09
C LEU A 144 31.81 -35.89 -20.45
N ASP A 145 33.08 -35.72 -20.82
CA ASP A 145 33.86 -36.34 -21.89
C ASP A 145 33.38 -36.26 -23.35
N SER A 146 34.01 -35.33 -24.08
CA SER A 146 34.50 -35.61 -25.44
C SER A 146 35.91 -35.05 -25.67
N GLN A 147 36.88 -35.95 -25.78
CA GLN A 147 38.21 -35.75 -26.40
C GLN A 147 38.54 -37.03 -27.19
N PRO A 148 39.28 -36.94 -28.31
CA PRO A 148 40.75 -36.93 -28.31
C PRO A 148 41.32 -35.83 -29.26
N GLU A 149 42.62 -35.60 -29.49
CA GLU A 149 43.79 -36.50 -29.62
C GLU A 149 45.17 -35.86 -29.29
N ASN A 150 46.07 -36.69 -28.74
CA ASN A 150 47.52 -36.87 -29.02
C ASN A 150 48.59 -35.75 -28.82
N GLY A 151 49.72 -36.15 -28.20
CA GLY A 151 51.00 -35.42 -28.08
C GLY A 151 51.40 -35.12 -26.62
N GLU A 152 52.11 -36.02 -25.91
CA GLU A 152 53.59 -36.08 -25.80
C GLU A 152 54.25 -34.76 -25.34
N ILE A 153 55.12 -34.66 -24.33
CA ILE A 153 55.86 -35.55 -23.39
C ILE A 153 56.27 -34.61 -22.18
N ASP A 154 56.36 -34.96 -20.89
CA ASP A 154 57.37 -35.84 -20.24
C ASP A 154 57.09 -36.12 -18.72
N GLU A 155 57.94 -36.97 -18.14
CA GLU A 155 58.23 -37.36 -16.71
C GLU A 155 58.07 -36.33 -15.55
N GLU A 156 58.01 -36.67 -14.25
CA GLU A 156 57.56 -37.85 -13.46
C GLU A 156 57.49 -37.47 -11.93
N LYS A 157 56.71 -38.23 -11.12
CA LYS A 157 56.88 -38.68 -9.68
C LYS A 157 57.53 -37.77 -8.59
N SER A 158 57.25 -37.89 -7.27
CA SER A 158 56.44 -38.81 -6.44
C SER A 158 56.22 -38.27 -5.01
N GLU A 159 55.15 -38.74 -4.34
CA GLU A 159 55.03 -39.20 -2.93
C GLU A 159 55.66 -38.37 -1.77
N ILE A 160 54.89 -37.91 -0.75
CA ILE A 160 54.61 -38.60 0.55
C ILE A 160 55.92 -38.91 1.33
N GLN A 161 56.18 -38.38 2.53
CA GLN A 161 55.44 -38.67 3.78
C GLN A 161 55.63 -37.59 4.89
N LYS A 162 55.25 -37.93 6.14
CA LYS A 162 55.43 -37.14 7.37
C LYS A 162 56.84 -37.35 7.97
N ASP A 163 57.20 -36.60 9.02
CA ASP A 163 57.39 -37.15 10.39
C ASP A 163 57.58 -36.01 11.43
N GLU A 164 57.86 -36.36 12.69
CA GLU A 164 57.70 -35.53 13.91
C GLU A 164 59.06 -35.19 14.60
N ILE A 165 59.01 -34.46 15.74
CA ILE A 165 59.99 -34.54 16.87
C ILE A 165 61.39 -33.88 16.62
N ASP A 166 62.06 -33.17 17.56
CA ASP A 166 61.73 -32.80 18.95
C ASP A 166 62.42 -31.49 19.46
N GLU A 167 62.13 -31.18 20.73
CA GLU A 167 62.72 -30.25 21.74
C GLU A 167 64.12 -29.61 21.54
N ASP A 168 64.29 -28.39 22.08
CA ASP A 168 65.31 -28.12 23.14
C ASP A 168 65.01 -26.82 23.94
N HIS A 169 65.68 -26.60 25.08
CA HIS A 169 65.29 -25.64 26.16
C HIS A 169 66.33 -24.50 26.45
N GLU A 170 66.08 -23.72 27.53
CA GLU A 170 67.00 -22.76 28.22
C GLU A 170 67.25 -21.37 27.52
N GLU A 171 67.51 -20.23 28.19
CA GLU A 171 67.53 -19.89 29.63
C GLU A 171 67.27 -18.37 29.91
N THR A 172 67.10 -18.04 31.21
CA THR A 172 67.32 -16.75 31.92
C THR A 172 66.70 -15.41 31.46
N ASP A 173 65.91 -14.88 32.39
CA ASP A 173 65.67 -13.46 32.71
C ASP A 173 66.95 -12.62 32.95
N PHE A 174 66.88 -11.31 32.71
CA PHE A 174 67.58 -10.28 33.52
C PHE A 174 66.95 -8.88 33.35
N GLN A 175 66.80 -8.15 34.47
CA GLN A 175 66.25 -6.78 34.55
C GLN A 175 67.35 -5.70 34.74
N GLU A 176 66.96 -4.56 35.32
CA GLU A 176 67.73 -3.38 35.79
C GLU A 176 68.01 -2.31 34.70
N GLU A 177 67.57 -1.04 34.81
CA GLU A 177 67.60 -0.03 35.91
C GLU A 177 69.04 0.53 36.13
N GLU A 178 69.40 1.57 36.91
CA GLU A 178 68.77 2.57 37.83
C GLU A 178 68.66 3.97 37.12
N GLU A 179 68.29 5.16 37.65
CA GLU A 179 67.53 5.76 38.78
C GLU A 179 67.13 7.21 38.28
N LYS A 180 66.73 8.32 38.96
CA LYS A 180 66.47 8.89 40.32
C LYS A 180 65.55 10.14 40.10
N GLU A 181 64.90 10.84 41.04
CA GLU A 181 64.55 10.74 42.48
C GLU A 181 63.30 11.66 42.69
N GLY A 182 62.37 11.49 43.63
CA GLY A 182 62.18 10.40 44.59
C GLY A 182 61.67 10.79 45.99
N ASN A 183 60.94 11.92 46.19
CA ASN A 183 60.43 12.30 47.53
C ASN A 183 59.03 12.95 47.58
N ASN A 184 58.40 12.89 48.76
CA ASN A 184 56.95 13.05 49.01
C ASN A 184 56.58 14.23 49.91
N GLU A 185 55.29 14.63 49.91
CA GLU A 185 54.46 14.92 51.12
C GLU A 185 52.97 14.94 50.69
N VAL A 186 52.09 14.05 51.18
CA VAL A 186 51.26 14.08 52.42
C VAL A 186 49.84 14.64 52.19
N SER A 187 48.86 14.12 52.94
CA SER A 187 47.41 14.29 52.75
C SER A 187 46.68 14.65 54.05
N GLU A 188 45.70 15.56 54.00
CA GLU A 188 44.68 15.72 55.05
C GLU A 188 43.28 16.04 54.46
N GLU A 189 42.24 15.41 55.02
CA GLU A 189 40.86 15.96 55.04
C GLU A 189 40.62 16.68 56.38
N PRO A 190 39.57 17.51 56.52
CA PRO A 190 38.50 17.05 57.41
C PRO A 190 37.05 17.45 57.03
N THR A 191 36.20 16.43 56.91
CA THR A 191 34.84 16.30 57.48
C THR A 191 33.97 17.54 57.81
N THR A 192 32.84 17.63 57.10
CA THR A 192 31.45 17.93 57.56
C THR A 192 31.13 19.03 58.60
N GLU A 193 30.07 19.81 58.30
CA GLU A 193 28.96 19.99 59.25
C GLU A 193 27.60 20.15 58.51
N GLN A 194 26.47 20.12 59.23
CA GLN A 194 25.10 20.05 58.67
C GLN A 194 24.21 21.21 59.17
N SER A 195 23.07 21.46 58.50
CA SER A 195 21.70 21.36 59.08
C SER A 195 20.68 22.50 58.80
N TYR A 196 19.40 22.07 58.83
CA TYR A 196 18.12 22.77 59.06
C TYR A 196 17.46 23.71 58.03
N ASP A 197 16.19 23.38 57.77
CA ASP A 197 15.16 24.22 57.13
C ASP A 197 14.62 25.31 58.08
N LYS A 198 14.11 26.43 57.52
CA LYS A 198 12.67 26.78 57.66
C LYS A 198 12.17 28.02 56.91
N GLU A 199 10.90 27.89 56.56
CA GLU A 199 9.85 28.87 56.22
C GLU A 199 9.85 30.18 57.05
N ILE A 200 9.43 31.32 56.45
CA ILE A 200 8.21 32.11 56.82
C ILE A 200 8.11 33.53 56.16
N GLU A 201 6.93 33.80 55.57
CA GLU A 201 6.18 35.07 55.37
C GLU A 201 6.74 36.43 54.85
N ASN A 202 6.08 36.93 53.79
CA ASN A 202 5.35 38.22 53.66
C ASN A 202 5.95 39.57 54.14
N LYS A 203 6.20 40.51 53.20
CA LYS A 203 5.35 41.73 52.97
C LYS A 203 5.86 42.69 51.85
N ILE A 204 4.94 43.50 51.33
CA ILE A 204 5.14 44.57 50.33
C ILE A 204 5.09 45.95 51.03
N PRO A 205 5.97 46.90 50.66
CA PRO A 205 5.56 48.22 50.12
C PRO A 205 6.45 48.66 48.92
N GLU A 206 6.20 49.71 48.13
CA GLU A 206 5.02 50.45 47.63
C GLU A 206 5.53 51.54 46.66
N ILE A 207 4.67 52.06 45.74
CA ILE A 207 4.70 53.45 45.17
C ILE A 207 5.97 53.89 44.39
N SER A 208 5.94 54.36 43.14
CA SER A 208 4.91 54.57 42.09
C SER A 208 5.64 54.76 40.73
N GLU A 209 5.17 55.30 39.59
CA GLU A 209 4.01 56.09 39.08
C GLU A 209 3.95 55.84 37.52
N LYS A 210 3.11 56.37 36.60
CA LYS A 210 2.13 57.48 36.53
C LYS A 210 1.12 57.25 35.36
N SER A 211 0.21 58.21 35.18
CA SER A 211 -0.60 58.61 33.99
C SER A 211 -0.29 58.01 32.61
N SER A 212 -1.28 57.72 31.73
CA SER A 212 -2.75 57.88 31.78
C SER A 212 -3.40 57.10 30.61
N SER A 213 -4.35 56.19 30.82
CA SER A 213 -5.83 56.34 30.71
C SER A 213 -6.38 56.65 29.29
N THR A 214 -7.57 56.19 28.85
CA THR A 214 -8.82 55.90 29.59
C THR A 214 -9.74 54.87 28.88
N GLN A 215 -10.19 53.83 29.61
CA GLN A 215 -11.53 53.12 29.72
C GLN A 215 -12.48 52.97 28.49
N GLU A 216 -13.44 52.03 28.40
CA GLU A 216 -14.30 51.32 29.40
C GLU A 216 -14.46 49.78 29.16
N GLU A 217 -15.33 49.12 29.95
CA GLU A 217 -15.49 47.65 30.21
C GLU A 217 -16.99 47.33 30.53
N PRO A 218 -17.46 46.12 30.96
CA PRO A 218 -17.24 44.73 30.50
C PRO A 218 -18.55 43.89 30.43
N ALA A 219 -18.47 42.59 30.01
CA ALA A 219 -19.27 41.41 30.46
C ALA A 219 -19.29 40.30 29.39
N SER A 220 -19.31 38.99 29.67
CA SER A 220 -19.03 38.21 30.90
C SER A 220 -18.50 36.81 30.49
N HIS A 221 -18.02 35.99 31.43
CA HIS A 221 -17.42 34.68 31.13
C HIS A 221 -17.77 33.66 32.23
N TYR A 222 -18.21 32.44 31.87
CA TYR A 222 -18.45 31.35 32.83
C TYR A 222 -18.36 29.95 32.19
N GLN A 223 -17.64 29.06 32.89
CA GLN A 223 -17.54 27.60 32.74
C GLN A 223 -16.91 27.06 34.05
N PRO A 224 -16.89 25.75 34.33
CA PRO A 224 -17.96 24.74 34.22
C PRO A 224 -18.11 23.95 35.57
N LYS A 225 -18.98 22.92 35.64
CA LYS A 225 -18.73 21.60 36.34
C LYS A 225 -19.97 20.70 36.52
N ASP A 226 -19.86 19.47 36.01
CA ASP A 226 -19.96 18.13 36.62
C ASP A 226 -20.88 17.77 37.83
N GLN A 227 -21.29 16.48 37.80
CA GLN A 227 -21.66 15.50 38.86
C GLN A 227 -23.14 15.21 39.26
N GLU A 228 -23.50 13.94 39.00
CA GLU A 228 -24.20 12.94 39.85
C GLU A 228 -25.69 13.07 40.26
N GLU A 229 -26.51 12.27 39.56
CA GLU A 229 -27.24 11.10 40.08
C GLU A 229 -28.08 11.19 41.37
N TYR A 230 -29.39 10.95 41.25
CA TYR A 230 -30.23 10.26 42.25
C TYR A 230 -31.40 9.53 41.57
N ASP A 231 -31.80 8.40 42.15
CA ASP A 231 -32.78 7.44 41.61
C ASP A 231 -34.05 7.35 42.48
N THR A 232 -35.22 7.00 41.92
CA THR A 232 -36.39 6.45 42.65
C THR A 232 -37.57 6.00 41.77
N ASP A 233 -38.00 4.74 41.93
CA ASP A 233 -39.24 4.16 41.36
C ASP A 233 -40.54 4.66 42.03
N VAL A 234 -41.65 4.70 41.26
CA VAL A 234 -43.00 4.27 41.72
C VAL A 234 -43.79 3.62 40.57
N LEU A 235 -44.44 2.47 40.84
CA LEU A 235 -45.34 1.74 39.93
C LEU A 235 -46.82 2.07 40.14
N ASN A 236 -47.57 2.22 39.03
CA ASN A 236 -48.89 1.63 38.72
C ASN A 236 -49.49 2.33 37.47
N ASP A 237 -49.95 1.66 36.41
CA ASP A 237 -50.99 0.60 36.29
C ASP A 237 -52.43 1.15 36.30
N TYR A 238 -53.07 1.18 35.13
CA TYR A 238 -54.36 0.52 34.82
C TYR A 238 -54.75 0.66 33.33
N SER A 239 -55.71 -0.15 32.86
CA SER A 239 -55.90 -0.52 31.45
C SER A 239 -57.27 -0.18 30.82
N HIS A 240 -57.28 -0.03 29.48
CA HIS A 240 -58.35 -0.32 28.50
C HIS A 240 -59.82 0.09 28.76
N VAL A 241 -60.40 0.82 27.78
CA VAL A 241 -61.76 0.61 27.23
C VAL A 241 -61.69 0.86 25.71
N GLU A 242 -62.47 0.12 24.91
CA GLU A 242 -62.66 0.31 23.45
C GLU A 242 -64.13 0.69 23.15
N GLU A 243 -64.41 1.35 22.02
CA GLU A 243 -65.45 0.96 21.02
C GLU A 243 -65.63 2.00 19.88
N ASP A 244 -65.08 1.65 18.71
CA ASP A 244 -65.77 1.41 17.42
C ASP A 244 -66.55 2.49 16.58
N THR A 245 -66.59 2.22 15.27
CA THR A 245 -67.51 2.64 14.18
C THR A 245 -67.34 3.96 13.37
N ASN A 246 -66.91 3.75 12.12
CA ASN A 246 -67.55 4.12 10.83
C ASN A 246 -67.28 5.43 10.05
N GLU A 247 -67.16 5.19 8.74
CA GLU A 247 -67.05 6.04 7.54
C GLU A 247 -68.43 6.61 7.10
N PRO A 248 -68.54 7.57 6.15
CA PRO A 248 -68.62 7.20 4.71
C PRO A 248 -68.12 8.25 3.68
N GLU A 249 -68.30 7.93 2.39
CA GLU A 249 -67.78 8.60 1.18
C GLU A 249 -68.76 9.56 0.42
N ILE A 250 -68.17 10.45 -0.41
CA ILE A 250 -68.54 10.81 -1.82
C ILE A 250 -69.55 11.96 -2.20
N GLN A 251 -69.05 12.80 -3.15
CA GLN A 251 -69.66 13.62 -4.24
C GLN A 251 -70.36 15.00 -4.10
N GLU A 252 -69.76 15.97 -4.81
CA GLU A 252 -70.31 16.98 -5.76
C GLU A 252 -71.60 17.80 -5.50
N SER A 253 -71.46 19.14 -5.47
CA SER A 253 -71.78 20.04 -6.62
C SER A 253 -71.78 21.54 -6.22
N GLY A 254 -71.58 22.44 -7.20
CA GLY A 254 -71.79 23.91 -7.08
C GLY A 254 -72.80 24.40 -8.15
N PRO A 255 -72.78 25.66 -8.62
CA PRO A 255 -72.04 26.87 -8.18
C PRO A 255 -72.98 28.11 -8.03
N GLU A 256 -72.45 29.34 -7.89
CA GLU A 256 -72.80 30.56 -8.69
C GLU A 256 -72.18 31.88 -8.13
N ASN A 257 -71.71 32.75 -9.05
CA ASN A 257 -71.79 34.24 -9.13
C ASN A 257 -71.46 35.14 -7.90
N THR A 258 -70.73 36.28 -7.97
CA THR A 258 -69.79 36.99 -8.91
C THR A 258 -69.01 38.06 -8.04
N GLU A 259 -68.21 39.08 -8.44
CA GLU A 259 -67.88 39.76 -9.72
C GLU A 259 -66.52 40.55 -9.68
N GLN A 260 -66.33 41.46 -10.66
CA GLN A 260 -65.25 42.42 -11.00
C GLN A 260 -64.57 43.29 -9.90
N SER A 261 -63.34 43.80 -10.07
CA SER A 261 -62.25 43.54 -11.07
C SER A 261 -60.90 44.17 -10.63
N ASP A 262 -59.77 43.66 -11.15
CA ASP A 262 -58.75 44.42 -11.94
C ASP A 262 -57.43 43.62 -12.11
N HIS A 263 -57.18 43.12 -13.34
CA HIS A 263 -55.89 42.81 -14.03
C HIS A 263 -54.67 42.15 -13.28
N VAL A 264 -53.84 41.21 -13.79
CA VAL A 264 -53.67 40.32 -15.00
C VAL A 264 -52.13 40.05 -15.08
N GLU A 265 -51.47 38.92 -15.39
CA GLU A 265 -51.64 37.45 -15.67
C GLU A 265 -50.24 36.82 -15.24
N GLU A 266 -49.99 35.57 -14.83
CA GLU A 266 -50.27 34.19 -15.33
C GLU A 266 -49.55 33.87 -16.67
N GLU A 267 -48.63 32.91 -16.84
CA GLU A 267 -48.56 31.46 -16.51
C GLU A 267 -49.62 30.63 -17.30
N GLU A 268 -49.41 29.40 -17.82
CA GLU A 268 -48.57 28.25 -17.43
C GLU A 268 -48.18 27.29 -18.63
N LEU A 269 -47.34 26.27 -18.32
CA LEU A 269 -47.44 24.82 -18.70
C LEU A 269 -47.15 24.28 -20.13
N GLU A 270 -47.25 22.95 -20.23
CA GLU A 270 -46.57 22.04 -21.19
C GLU A 270 -47.43 21.48 -22.35
N ARG A 271 -46.69 20.94 -23.34
CA ARG A 271 -46.85 19.61 -23.99
C ARG A 271 -47.40 19.52 -25.43
N GLU A 272 -47.07 18.36 -26.01
CA GLU A 272 -47.08 17.91 -27.39
C GLU A 272 -48.47 17.92 -28.08
N ASP A 273 -48.52 18.06 -29.42
CA ASP A 273 -48.72 16.89 -30.32
C ASP A 273 -48.45 17.22 -31.83
N PHE A 274 -48.84 16.29 -32.72
CA PHE A 274 -48.35 16.01 -34.07
C PHE A 274 -49.04 16.73 -35.27
N THR A 275 -48.20 17.04 -36.29
CA THR A 275 -48.39 16.90 -37.76
C THR A 275 -49.46 17.63 -38.61
N GLU A 276 -48.98 18.00 -39.81
CA GLU A 276 -49.48 17.67 -41.18
C GLU A 276 -50.10 18.75 -42.10
N ASN A 277 -50.04 18.45 -43.41
CA ASN A 277 -50.51 19.19 -44.60
C ASN A 277 -49.80 20.53 -44.91
N THR A 278 -49.47 20.92 -46.15
CA THR A 278 -49.53 20.34 -47.54
C THR A 278 -48.27 20.82 -48.30
N GLY A 279 -47.79 20.32 -49.45
CA GLY A 279 -48.30 19.34 -50.43
C GLY A 279 -47.98 19.83 -51.87
N ASP A 280 -47.54 18.94 -52.77
CA ASP A 280 -47.31 19.13 -54.23
C ASP A 280 -46.25 20.19 -54.69
N ALA A 281 -45.70 20.18 -55.92
CA ALA A 281 -45.28 19.08 -56.82
C ALA A 281 -44.39 19.58 -58.00
N ASP A 282 -43.22 18.95 -58.19
CA ASP A 282 -42.61 18.49 -59.48
C ASP A 282 -42.16 19.46 -60.62
N VAL A 283 -41.25 18.93 -61.48
CA VAL A 283 -40.84 19.34 -62.87
C VAL A 283 -39.83 20.50 -63.10
N SER A 284 -38.97 20.27 -64.11
CA SER A 284 -37.72 20.87 -64.65
C SER A 284 -37.77 22.34 -65.18
N ASP A 285 -36.77 22.97 -65.84
CA ASP A 285 -35.69 22.50 -66.75
C ASP A 285 -34.62 23.60 -67.10
N ALA A 286 -33.62 23.21 -67.93
CA ALA A 286 -32.66 24.01 -68.73
C ALA A 286 -31.66 24.95 -67.98
N VAL A 287 -30.32 24.90 -68.11
CA VAL A 287 -29.36 24.71 -69.24
C VAL A 287 -29.03 25.99 -70.02
N THR A 288 -27.78 26.49 -69.88
CA THR A 288 -26.96 27.03 -71.00
C THR A 288 -25.48 27.18 -70.63
N GLU A 289 -24.59 26.74 -71.52
CA GLU A 289 -23.14 27.04 -71.61
C GLU A 289 -22.93 28.10 -72.74
N PRO A 290 -21.74 28.43 -73.34
CA PRO A 290 -20.37 27.87 -73.22
C PRO A 290 -19.21 28.91 -73.14
N VAL A 291 -17.96 28.44 -73.31
CA VAL A 291 -16.82 29.02 -74.10
C VAL A 291 -15.46 29.24 -73.36
N GLN A 292 -14.57 28.24 -73.52
CA GLN A 292 -13.12 28.31 -73.94
C GLN A 292 -12.07 29.16 -73.16
N SER A 293 -10.78 28.78 -73.06
CA SER A 293 -10.06 27.52 -73.40
C SER A 293 -8.57 27.54 -72.94
N VAL A 294 -7.84 26.43 -73.22
CA VAL A 294 -6.40 26.29 -73.57
C VAL A 294 -5.50 25.46 -72.61
N HIS A 295 -5.08 24.29 -73.13
CA HIS A 295 -3.97 23.37 -72.77
C HIS A 295 -3.94 22.73 -71.35
N GLU A 296 -3.76 21.41 -71.16
CA GLU A 296 -2.84 20.39 -71.76
C GLU A 296 -1.40 20.52 -71.22
N GLU A 297 -0.60 19.47 -70.92
CA GLU A 297 -0.59 18.01 -71.25
C GLU A 297 0.39 17.30 -70.25
N GLU A 298 0.49 15.97 -70.03
CA GLU A 298 -0.24 14.79 -70.53
C GLU A 298 -0.16 13.59 -69.54
N HIS A 299 -1.02 12.59 -69.80
CA HIS A 299 -1.22 11.22 -69.29
C HIS A 299 0.02 10.38 -68.89
N THR A 300 -0.11 9.36 -68.03
CA THR A 300 -0.65 8.04 -68.45
C THR A 300 -1.20 7.14 -67.32
N GLU A 301 -2.25 6.40 -67.68
CA GLU A 301 -2.90 5.33 -66.92
C GLU A 301 -2.46 3.96 -67.49
N GLU A 302 -2.61 2.86 -66.73
CA GLU A 302 -3.49 1.76 -67.15
C GLU A 302 -3.72 0.68 -66.05
N HIS A 303 -4.65 -0.22 -66.34
CA HIS A 303 -5.16 -1.31 -65.51
C HIS A 303 -4.13 -2.32 -64.96
N VAL A 304 -4.49 -3.01 -63.86
CA VAL A 304 -4.87 -4.46 -63.86
C VAL A 304 -5.28 -4.89 -62.44
N ALA A 305 -6.09 -5.96 -62.33
CA ALA A 305 -6.55 -6.53 -61.06
C ALA A 305 -5.91 -7.91 -60.76
N ALA A 306 -6.05 -8.33 -59.49
CA ALA A 306 -5.95 -9.69 -58.92
C ALA A 306 -4.74 -10.04 -58.00
N GLN A 307 -5.12 -10.63 -56.86
CA GLN A 307 -4.46 -11.70 -56.09
C GLN A 307 -3.11 -11.47 -55.36
N GLN A 308 -3.23 -11.46 -54.02
CA GLN A 308 -2.47 -12.24 -53.04
C GLN A 308 -0.94 -12.43 -53.22
N HIS A 309 -0.19 -11.94 -52.23
CA HIS A 309 0.78 -12.80 -51.54
C HIS A 309 1.03 -12.34 -50.09
N ASP A 310 1.25 -13.29 -49.18
CA ASP A 310 1.65 -13.03 -47.79
C ASP A 310 3.11 -12.58 -47.69
N THR A 311 3.43 -11.71 -46.72
CA THR A 311 4.75 -11.67 -46.09
C THR A 311 4.62 -11.14 -44.66
N GLU A 312 5.29 -11.80 -43.71
CA GLU A 312 5.25 -11.45 -42.28
C GLU A 312 6.06 -10.17 -41.99
N VAL A 313 5.60 -9.37 -41.03
CA VAL A 313 6.36 -8.26 -40.45
C VAL A 313 6.46 -8.48 -38.93
N PRO A 314 7.67 -8.56 -38.34
CA PRO A 314 7.83 -8.96 -36.95
C PRO A 314 7.41 -7.86 -35.97
N VAL A 315 6.66 -8.27 -34.95
CA VAL A 315 6.27 -7.41 -33.82
C VAL A 315 7.52 -6.94 -33.08
N ARG A 316 7.71 -5.63 -32.98
CA ARG A 316 8.62 -5.02 -31.99
C ARG A 316 7.82 -4.56 -30.78
N THR A 317 8.24 -5.02 -29.61
CA THR A 317 7.82 -4.44 -28.33
C THR A 317 8.50 -3.09 -28.14
N GLU A 318 7.73 -2.02 -28.04
CA GLU A 318 8.29 -0.69 -27.76
C GLU A 318 8.44 -0.49 -26.24
N ASP A 319 9.59 0.08 -25.85
CA ASP A 319 9.97 0.24 -24.45
C ASP A 319 9.43 1.55 -23.85
N TYR A 320 9.03 1.48 -22.58
CA TYR A 320 8.61 2.65 -21.81
C TYR A 320 9.83 3.50 -21.41
N THR A 321 9.90 4.72 -21.94
CA THR A 321 10.70 5.83 -21.39
C THR A 321 9.83 7.09 -21.33
N GLU A 322 9.53 7.57 -20.13
CA GLU A 322 8.81 8.83 -19.91
C GLU A 322 9.76 10.02 -20.07
N ASP A 323 9.77 10.66 -21.24
CA ASP A 323 10.26 12.04 -21.44
C ASP A 323 9.93 12.52 -22.89
N ASP A 324 8.68 12.97 -23.11
CA ASP A 324 8.33 14.10 -24.02
C ASP A 324 6.80 14.23 -24.21
N VAL A 325 6.20 15.24 -23.58
CA VAL A 325 4.88 15.79 -23.98
C VAL A 325 4.99 17.32 -24.01
N ILE A 326 5.57 17.85 -25.09
CA ILE A 326 5.46 19.26 -25.46
C ILE A 326 4.47 19.36 -26.61
N GLY A 327 3.22 19.73 -26.30
CA GLY A 327 2.20 19.97 -27.31
C GLY A 327 2.56 21.15 -28.21
N HIS A 328 2.41 20.98 -29.53
CA HIS A 328 2.49 22.09 -30.47
C HIS A 328 1.17 22.90 -30.44
N GLY A 329 1.21 24.09 -29.82
CA GLY A 329 0.07 25.00 -29.72
C GLY A 329 0.49 26.47 -29.77
N GLU A 330 0.48 27.03 -30.99
CA GLU A 330 0.48 28.46 -31.33
C GLU A 330 1.63 29.38 -30.81
N LYS A 331 1.64 30.63 -31.27
CA LYS A 331 2.73 31.61 -31.09
C LYS A 331 2.23 32.90 -30.46
N GLU A 332 2.39 33.06 -29.16
CA GLU A 332 2.34 34.39 -28.52
C GLU A 332 3.73 34.89 -28.13
N THR A 333 4.03 36.13 -28.51
CA THR A 333 5.38 36.72 -28.38
C THR A 333 5.58 37.43 -27.05
N LEU A 334 5.87 36.66 -26.00
CA LEU A 334 6.39 37.20 -24.73
C LEU A 334 7.90 37.01 -24.61
N GLN A 335 8.62 38.12 -24.40
CA GLN A 335 10.09 38.16 -24.33
C GLN A 335 10.61 37.60 -23.00
N LYS A 336 10.70 36.27 -22.88
CA LYS A 336 11.41 35.63 -21.76
C LYS A 336 12.92 35.93 -21.86
N GLU A 337 13.43 36.75 -20.94
CA GLU A 337 14.87 36.95 -20.77
C GLU A 337 15.58 35.60 -20.56
N LYS A 338 16.56 35.29 -21.41
CA LYS A 338 17.37 34.07 -21.27
C LYS A 338 18.39 34.22 -20.15
N VAL A 339 17.94 34.12 -18.91
CA VAL A 339 18.78 33.95 -17.73
C VAL A 339 19.71 32.75 -17.96
N LYS A 340 20.98 33.03 -18.24
CA LYS A 340 22.01 32.01 -18.48
C LYS A 340 22.28 31.26 -17.19
N LYS A 341 21.52 30.18 -16.92
CA LYS A 341 21.77 29.25 -15.80
C LYS A 341 23.25 28.85 -15.82
N LYS A 342 24.00 29.28 -14.80
CA LYS A 342 25.43 29.00 -14.68
C LYS A 342 25.60 27.49 -14.55
N LYS A 343 26.52 26.89 -15.30
CA LYS A 343 26.77 25.44 -15.22
C LYS A 343 27.11 25.06 -13.76
N PRO A 344 26.51 24.00 -13.19
CA PRO A 344 26.71 23.64 -11.79
C PRO A 344 28.18 23.31 -11.49
N LYS A 345 28.65 23.65 -10.30
CA LYS A 345 30.06 23.57 -9.90
C LYS A 345 30.45 22.15 -9.44
N LEU A 346 30.25 21.15 -10.30
CA LEU A 346 30.41 19.72 -9.98
C LEU A 346 31.87 19.24 -9.83
N LEU A 347 32.86 20.14 -9.72
CA LEU A 347 34.29 19.81 -9.64
C LEU A 347 34.93 20.54 -8.46
N ASN A 348 35.55 19.80 -7.54
CA ASN A 348 36.29 20.39 -6.42
C ASN A 348 37.66 20.96 -6.87
N LYS A 349 38.64 21.11 -5.98
CA LYS A 349 39.99 21.59 -6.38
C LYS A 349 40.77 20.52 -7.17
N PHE A 350 40.61 19.24 -6.81
CA PHE A 350 41.29 18.11 -7.41
C PHE A 350 40.63 17.66 -8.72
N ASP A 351 39.29 17.55 -8.78
CA ASP A 351 38.56 17.13 -9.99
C ASP A 351 38.82 18.05 -11.20
N LYS A 352 39.35 19.26 -10.98
CA LYS A 352 39.75 20.20 -12.03
C LYS A 352 41.06 19.83 -12.73
N SER A 353 42.02 19.17 -12.07
CA SER A 353 43.25 18.72 -12.73
C SER A 353 43.01 17.48 -13.58
N ILE A 354 42.17 16.55 -13.10
CA ILE A 354 41.77 15.33 -13.82
C ILE A 354 40.57 15.53 -14.77
N LYS A 355 40.17 16.79 -15.01
CA LYS A 355 38.96 17.13 -15.77
C LYS A 355 38.88 16.50 -17.16
N VAL A 356 40.02 16.37 -17.85
CA VAL A 356 40.06 15.79 -19.21
C VAL A 356 39.68 14.31 -19.19
N GLU A 357 40.11 13.57 -18.17
CA GLU A 357 39.77 12.15 -18.00
C GLU A 357 38.28 11.98 -17.62
N LEU A 358 37.78 12.83 -16.71
CA LEU A 358 36.37 12.85 -16.30
C LEU A 358 35.42 13.20 -17.47
N ASP A 359 35.75 14.22 -18.26
CA ASP A 359 34.97 14.61 -19.44
C ASP A 359 35.00 13.52 -20.53
N ALA A 360 36.09 12.74 -20.64
CA ALA A 360 36.19 11.64 -21.58
C ALA A 360 35.29 10.45 -21.20
N ALA A 361 35.25 10.07 -19.93
CA ALA A 361 34.34 9.03 -19.43
C ALA A 361 32.86 9.45 -19.55
N GLU A 362 32.52 10.68 -19.15
CA GLU A 362 31.17 11.23 -19.30
C GLU A 362 30.74 11.32 -20.79
N LYS A 363 31.68 11.55 -21.71
CA LYS A 363 31.41 11.54 -23.16
C LYS A 363 31.09 10.14 -23.70
N GLN A 364 31.52 9.05 -23.07
CA GLN A 364 31.08 7.71 -23.43
C GLN A 364 29.69 7.41 -22.84
N ARG A 365 29.45 7.82 -21.59
CA ARG A 365 28.13 7.71 -20.93
C ARG A 365 27.03 8.37 -21.77
N LYS A 366 27.27 9.61 -22.20
CA LYS A 366 26.37 10.39 -23.08
C LYS A 366 26.25 9.91 -24.53
N LYS A 367 26.91 8.81 -24.91
CA LYS A 367 26.69 8.10 -26.19
C LYS A 367 25.88 6.81 -26.01
N GLY A 368 25.35 6.53 -24.82
CA GLY A 368 24.72 5.24 -24.49
C GLY A 368 25.70 4.07 -24.32
N LYS A 369 27.02 4.34 -24.33
CA LYS A 369 28.08 3.33 -24.09
C LYS A 369 28.26 3.10 -22.59
N THR A 370 27.20 2.67 -21.91
CA THR A 370 27.13 2.56 -20.44
C THR A 370 28.22 1.67 -19.85
N GLU A 371 28.49 0.51 -20.46
CA GLU A 371 29.53 -0.43 -20.01
C GLU A 371 30.96 0.11 -20.17
N GLU A 372 31.25 0.84 -21.26
CA GLU A 372 32.55 1.51 -21.45
C GLU A 372 32.70 2.68 -20.47
N ALA A 373 31.62 3.42 -20.21
CA ALA A 373 31.60 4.51 -19.25
C ALA A 373 31.80 4.01 -17.82
N LEU A 374 31.13 2.93 -17.44
CA LEU A 374 31.27 2.30 -16.13
C LEU A 374 32.72 1.84 -15.91
N LYS A 375 33.29 1.07 -16.84
CA LYS A 375 34.70 0.64 -16.78
C LYS A 375 35.67 1.83 -16.71
N ALA A 376 35.40 2.90 -17.45
CA ALA A 376 36.22 4.12 -17.40
C ALA A 376 36.12 4.85 -16.05
N PHE A 377 34.93 4.95 -15.47
CA PHE A 377 34.75 5.55 -14.14
C PHE A 377 35.26 4.66 -13.00
N GLU A 378 35.16 3.34 -13.11
CA GLU A 378 35.77 2.39 -12.16
C GLU A 378 37.30 2.49 -12.18
N ALA A 379 37.91 2.57 -13.36
CA ALA A 379 39.34 2.86 -13.50
C ALA A 379 39.74 4.22 -12.89
N LEU A 380 38.91 5.25 -13.04
CA LEU A 380 39.14 6.56 -12.43
C LEU A 380 38.94 6.57 -10.92
N VAL A 381 38.01 5.79 -10.38
CA VAL A 381 37.83 5.62 -8.92
C VAL A 381 39.00 4.81 -8.33
N SER A 382 39.50 3.80 -9.03
CA SER A 382 40.71 3.06 -8.61
C SER A 382 41.96 3.95 -8.60
N LYS A 383 42.17 4.71 -9.68
CA LYS A 383 43.29 5.67 -9.82
C LYS A 383 43.17 6.87 -8.87
N TYR A 384 41.95 7.31 -8.57
CA TYR A 384 41.66 8.50 -7.76
C TYR A 384 40.52 8.26 -6.75
N PRO A 385 40.74 7.46 -5.68
CA PRO A 385 39.66 7.03 -4.76
C PRO A 385 38.91 8.19 -4.08
N GLN A 386 39.57 9.34 -3.92
CA GLN A 386 39.04 10.54 -3.28
C GLN A 386 38.41 11.55 -4.25
N SER A 387 38.19 11.20 -5.53
CA SER A 387 37.48 12.08 -6.50
C SER A 387 35.95 11.91 -6.40
N PRO A 388 35.20 12.94 -5.95
CA PRO A 388 33.75 12.86 -5.91
C PRO A 388 33.14 12.79 -7.31
N ARG A 389 33.70 13.49 -8.30
CA ARG A 389 33.15 13.45 -9.66
C ARG A 389 33.41 12.12 -10.38
N ALA A 390 34.52 11.44 -10.12
CA ALA A 390 34.75 10.09 -10.65
C ALA A 390 33.72 9.10 -10.07
N ARG A 391 33.55 9.09 -8.74
CA ARG A 391 32.63 8.18 -8.05
C ARG A 391 31.16 8.48 -8.37
N TYR A 392 30.79 9.75 -8.57
CA TYR A 392 29.47 10.12 -9.10
C TYR A 392 29.27 9.62 -10.54
N GLY A 393 30.30 9.67 -11.39
CA GLY A 393 30.24 9.10 -12.74
C GLY A 393 30.05 7.59 -12.76
N LYS A 394 30.69 6.87 -11.83
CA LYS A 394 30.43 5.44 -11.58
C LYS A 394 28.97 5.23 -11.20
N ALA A 395 28.46 5.95 -10.19
CA ALA A 395 27.07 5.83 -9.75
C ALA A 395 26.06 6.07 -10.89
N GLN A 396 26.26 7.12 -11.70
CA GLN A 396 25.44 7.38 -12.88
C GLN A 396 25.53 6.25 -13.92
N SER A 397 26.72 5.69 -14.18
CA SER A 397 26.86 4.61 -15.17
C SER A 397 26.34 3.26 -14.65
N GLU A 398 26.28 3.05 -13.33
CA GLU A 398 25.53 1.95 -12.72
C GLU A 398 24.01 2.18 -12.80
N ASP A 399 23.54 3.43 -12.66
CA ASP A 399 22.13 3.83 -12.81
C ASP A 399 21.65 3.60 -14.27
N ASP A 400 22.37 4.14 -15.26
CA ASP A 400 22.09 3.99 -16.69
C ASP A 400 22.13 2.49 -17.10
N LEU A 401 23.03 1.69 -16.50
CA LEU A 401 23.14 0.26 -16.76
C LEU A 401 22.02 -0.53 -16.09
N ALA A 402 21.58 -0.13 -14.89
CA ALA A 402 20.45 -0.74 -14.21
C ALA A 402 19.14 -0.52 -14.95
N GLU A 403 18.92 0.68 -15.51
CA GLU A 403 17.78 0.97 -16.39
C GLU A 403 17.87 0.14 -17.70
N LYS A 404 19.05 0.11 -18.36
CA LYS A 404 19.29 -0.71 -19.57
C LYS A 404 19.05 -2.21 -19.35
N MET A 405 19.48 -2.75 -18.22
CA MET A 405 19.37 -4.19 -17.90
C MET A 405 18.11 -4.54 -17.10
N ARG A 406 17.27 -3.55 -16.73
CA ARG A 406 16.13 -3.69 -15.82
C ARG A 406 16.48 -4.43 -14.50
N SER A 407 17.67 -4.17 -13.96
CA SER A 407 18.22 -4.91 -12.81
C SER A 407 18.21 -4.10 -11.51
N ASN A 408 17.38 -4.54 -10.56
CA ASN A 408 17.29 -3.98 -9.22
C ASN A 408 18.58 -4.15 -8.40
N GLU A 409 19.41 -5.15 -8.70
CA GLU A 409 20.70 -5.36 -8.03
C GLU A 409 21.73 -4.30 -8.44
N ILE A 410 21.84 -4.03 -9.74
CA ILE A 410 22.71 -2.97 -10.28
C ILE A 410 22.20 -1.60 -9.78
N LEU A 411 20.88 -1.40 -9.68
CA LEU A 411 20.33 -0.18 -9.12
C LEU A 411 20.67 -0.02 -7.63
N GLN A 412 20.64 -1.12 -6.86
CA GLN A 412 21.06 -1.10 -5.46
C GLN A 412 22.56 -0.81 -5.31
N ARG A 413 23.42 -1.28 -6.22
CA ARG A 413 24.83 -0.84 -6.29
C ARG A 413 24.93 0.67 -6.52
N SER A 414 24.20 1.21 -7.50
CA SER A 414 24.18 2.66 -7.79
C SER A 414 23.75 3.49 -6.57
N ILE A 415 22.69 3.09 -5.87
CA ILE A 415 22.21 3.72 -4.61
C ILE A 415 23.30 3.73 -3.53
N THR A 416 24.10 2.67 -3.42
CA THR A 416 25.25 2.61 -2.51
C THR A 416 26.36 3.57 -2.96
N THR A 417 26.75 3.54 -4.24
CA THR A 417 27.79 4.43 -4.80
C THR A 417 27.41 5.92 -4.68
N TYR A 418 26.14 6.30 -4.86
CA TYR A 418 25.68 7.66 -4.53
C TYR A 418 25.82 7.98 -3.04
N GLY A 419 25.51 7.02 -2.15
CA GLY A 419 25.75 7.17 -0.71
C GLY A 419 27.23 7.45 -0.38
N GLU A 420 28.15 6.75 -1.04
CA GLU A 420 29.60 6.96 -0.88
C GLU A 420 30.05 8.36 -1.34
N VAL A 421 29.54 8.86 -2.47
CA VAL A 421 29.90 10.18 -3.02
C VAL A 421 29.63 11.30 -2.01
N ALA A 422 28.52 11.22 -1.27
CA ALA A 422 28.16 12.22 -0.26
C ALA A 422 28.96 12.11 1.05
N ASN A 423 29.78 11.07 1.21
CA ASN A 423 30.65 10.85 2.37
C ASN A 423 32.14 11.09 2.07
N LEU A 424 32.49 11.48 0.83
CA LEU A 424 33.86 11.85 0.45
C LEU A 424 34.27 13.24 0.99
N PRO A 425 35.58 13.53 1.09
CA PRO A 425 36.07 14.85 1.49
C PRO A 425 35.97 15.86 0.35
N ASN A 426 35.74 17.13 0.68
CA ASN A 426 35.72 18.26 -0.27
C ASN A 426 34.76 18.07 -1.47
N VAL A 427 33.58 17.47 -1.25
CA VAL A 427 32.52 17.36 -2.27
C VAL A 427 31.87 18.74 -2.46
N PRO A 428 31.65 19.22 -3.69
CA PRO A 428 30.90 20.47 -3.90
C PRO A 428 29.42 20.32 -3.54
N ASP A 429 28.84 21.32 -2.88
CA ASP A 429 27.46 21.37 -2.41
C ASP A 429 26.43 20.90 -3.46
N GLU A 430 26.53 21.43 -4.68
CA GLU A 430 25.69 21.07 -5.82
C GLU A 430 25.79 19.57 -6.19
N LEU A 431 26.99 18.99 -6.06
CA LEU A 431 27.20 17.57 -6.31
C LEU A 431 26.63 16.72 -5.17
N VAL A 432 26.75 17.13 -3.90
CA VAL A 432 26.08 16.47 -2.76
C VAL A 432 24.56 16.46 -2.98
N LYS A 433 23.99 17.62 -3.35
CA LYS A 433 22.55 17.77 -3.61
C LYS A 433 22.06 16.86 -4.74
N MET A 434 22.71 16.89 -5.91
CA MET A 434 22.37 16.01 -7.04
C MET A 434 22.51 14.53 -6.71
N THR A 435 23.56 14.17 -5.95
CA THR A 435 23.86 12.80 -5.52
C THR A 435 22.78 12.25 -4.59
N LEU A 436 22.49 12.95 -3.49
CA LEU A 436 21.52 12.47 -2.51
C LEU A 436 20.09 12.53 -3.06
N LYS A 437 19.76 13.49 -3.95
CA LYS A 437 18.42 13.53 -4.56
C LYS A 437 18.18 12.30 -5.45
N ARG A 438 19.09 11.98 -6.37
CA ARG A 438 18.97 10.78 -7.21
C ARG A 438 19.00 9.50 -6.38
N ARG A 439 19.78 9.45 -5.28
CA ARG A 439 19.73 8.34 -4.31
C ARG A 439 18.33 8.17 -3.72
N ALA A 440 17.72 9.25 -3.23
CA ALA A 440 16.37 9.23 -2.65
C ALA A 440 15.30 8.80 -3.67
N GLU A 441 15.37 9.30 -4.91
CA GLU A 441 14.50 8.93 -6.03
C GLU A 441 14.60 7.43 -6.36
N ARG A 442 15.84 6.89 -6.47
CA ARG A 442 16.06 5.47 -6.77
C ARG A 442 15.72 4.56 -5.59
N GLN A 443 15.85 5.03 -4.35
CA GLN A 443 15.33 4.32 -3.17
C GLN A 443 13.80 4.22 -3.18
N GLN A 444 13.07 5.28 -3.55
CA GLN A 444 11.61 5.24 -3.72
C GLN A 444 11.19 4.26 -4.83
N PHE A 445 11.89 4.28 -5.97
CA PHE A 445 11.66 3.35 -7.08
C PHE A 445 11.80 1.86 -6.66
N LEU A 446 12.76 1.53 -5.79
CA LEU A 446 12.91 0.19 -5.21
C LEU A 446 11.99 -0.10 -4.00
N GLY A 447 10.99 0.75 -3.72
CA GLY A 447 10.07 0.61 -2.58
C GLY A 447 10.70 0.89 -1.20
N ARG A 448 11.95 1.36 -1.15
CA ARG A 448 12.74 1.54 0.09
C ARG A 448 12.43 2.88 0.77
N MET A 449 11.15 3.15 1.04
CA MET A 449 10.64 4.47 1.45
C MET A 449 11.33 5.02 2.70
N ARG A 450 11.47 4.24 3.78
CA ARG A 450 12.22 4.65 5.00
C ARG A 450 13.68 5.06 4.70
N GLY A 451 14.36 4.32 3.81
CA GLY A 451 15.73 4.63 3.41
C GLY A 451 15.84 5.88 2.54
N SER A 452 14.80 6.20 1.78
CA SER A 452 14.67 7.48 1.07
C SER A 452 14.43 8.63 2.04
N LEU A 453 13.53 8.46 3.03
CA LEU A 453 13.23 9.47 4.06
C LEU A 453 14.49 9.91 4.82
N VAL A 454 15.33 8.98 5.27
CA VAL A 454 16.62 9.30 5.92
C VAL A 454 17.56 10.08 4.98
N THR A 455 17.55 9.77 3.67
CA THR A 455 18.34 10.51 2.67
C THR A 455 17.78 11.92 2.41
N LEU A 456 16.46 12.09 2.47
CA LEU A 456 15.75 13.37 2.33
C LEU A 456 15.93 14.26 3.57
N GLN A 457 15.92 13.69 4.78
CA GLN A 457 16.22 14.41 6.00
C GLN A 457 17.65 14.96 5.95
N LYS A 458 18.65 14.10 5.68
CA LYS A 458 20.06 14.51 5.50
C LYS A 458 20.23 15.59 4.40
N LEU A 459 19.38 15.59 3.37
CA LEU A 459 19.36 16.65 2.35
C LEU A 459 18.87 18.00 2.89
N VAL A 460 17.80 18.01 3.69
CA VAL A 460 17.27 19.23 4.30
C VAL A 460 18.22 19.74 5.40
N ASP A 461 18.80 18.86 6.21
CA ASP A 461 19.76 19.22 7.26
C ASP A 461 21.01 19.92 6.69
N LEU A 462 21.49 19.45 5.52
CA LEU A 462 22.62 20.06 4.80
C LEU A 462 22.25 21.33 4.03
N PHE A 463 20.97 21.50 3.66
CA PHE A 463 20.50 22.61 2.82
C PHE A 463 19.17 23.22 3.34
N PRO A 464 19.12 23.74 4.58
CA PRO A 464 17.86 24.09 5.27
C PRO A 464 17.08 25.27 4.64
N ASN A 465 17.68 25.98 3.68
CA ASN A 465 17.08 27.09 2.95
C ASN A 465 16.49 26.67 1.58
N ASP A 466 16.55 25.40 1.21
CA ASP A 466 16.05 24.89 -0.08
C ASP A 466 14.62 24.33 0.08
N THR A 467 13.61 25.12 -0.28
CA THR A 467 12.19 24.73 -0.18
C THR A 467 11.85 23.53 -1.04
N SER A 468 12.53 23.33 -2.17
CA SER A 468 12.32 22.14 -3.01
C SER A 468 12.73 20.86 -2.27
N LEU A 469 13.83 20.89 -1.51
CA LEU A 469 14.23 19.73 -0.69
C LEU A 469 13.24 19.46 0.45
N LYS A 470 12.68 20.49 1.08
CA LYS A 470 11.59 20.33 2.08
C LYS A 470 10.33 19.75 1.45
N ASN A 471 9.92 20.23 0.27
CA ASN A 471 8.81 19.65 -0.49
C ASN A 471 9.04 18.16 -0.81
N ASN A 472 10.25 17.77 -1.24
CA ASN A 472 10.59 16.36 -1.44
C ASN A 472 10.56 15.54 -0.12
N LEU A 473 11.00 16.12 1.01
CA LEU A 473 10.90 15.50 2.33
C LEU A 473 9.43 15.28 2.75
N GLY A 474 8.54 16.24 2.48
CA GLY A 474 7.10 16.11 2.69
C GLY A 474 6.49 14.95 1.90
N VAL A 475 6.89 14.75 0.63
CA VAL A 475 6.52 13.56 -0.16
C VAL A 475 7.09 12.29 0.48
N GLY A 476 8.33 12.32 0.99
CA GLY A 476 8.93 11.20 1.72
C GLY A 476 8.12 10.73 2.92
N TYR A 477 7.55 11.66 3.71
CA TYR A 477 6.64 11.35 4.81
C TYR A 477 5.29 10.79 4.31
N LEU A 478 4.69 11.37 3.27
CA LEU A 478 3.46 10.84 2.66
C LEU A 478 3.62 9.40 2.15
N LEU A 479 4.77 9.06 1.54
CA LEU A 479 5.07 7.72 1.04
C LEU A 479 5.27 6.65 2.13
N ILE A 480 5.32 7.04 3.41
CA ILE A 480 5.26 6.10 4.56
C ILE A 480 3.96 6.22 5.36
N GLY A 481 2.98 7.02 4.91
CA GLY A 481 1.71 7.27 5.61
C GLY A 481 1.79 8.28 6.76
N ASP A 482 2.93 8.95 6.96
CA ASP A 482 3.11 9.94 8.04
C ASP A 482 2.59 11.32 7.62
N ASN A 483 1.26 11.41 7.53
CA ASN A 483 0.56 12.65 7.23
C ASN A 483 0.88 13.76 8.27
N ASN A 484 1.16 13.39 9.52
CA ASN A 484 1.42 14.33 10.61
C ASN A 484 2.73 15.09 10.43
N ASN A 485 3.82 14.41 10.07
CA ASN A 485 5.10 15.10 9.82
C ASN A 485 5.15 15.71 8.41
N ALA A 486 4.51 15.10 7.40
CA ALA A 486 4.31 15.74 6.10
C ALA A 486 3.63 17.12 6.23
N LYS A 487 2.58 17.20 7.05
CA LYS A 487 1.84 18.45 7.32
C LYS A 487 2.73 19.55 7.88
N LYS A 488 3.55 19.24 8.90
CA LYS A 488 4.48 20.19 9.52
C LYS A 488 5.49 20.74 8.49
N VAL A 489 6.02 19.87 7.63
CA VAL A 489 6.97 20.26 6.57
C VAL A 489 6.32 21.22 5.58
N TYR A 490 5.10 20.95 5.11
CA TYR A 490 4.42 21.89 4.19
C TYR A 490 3.97 23.18 4.89
N GLN A 491 3.60 23.14 6.18
CA GLN A 491 3.35 24.35 6.97
C GLN A 491 4.62 25.20 7.10
N GLU A 492 5.78 24.59 7.31
CA GLU A 492 7.07 25.30 7.33
C GLU A 492 7.36 25.94 5.96
N VAL A 493 7.22 25.19 4.86
CA VAL A 493 7.42 25.72 3.50
C VAL A 493 6.47 26.88 3.21
N LEU A 494 5.17 26.75 3.51
CA LEU A 494 4.19 27.82 3.30
C LEU A 494 4.43 29.04 4.21
N SER A 495 5.04 28.88 5.38
CA SER A 495 5.44 30.02 6.23
C SER A 495 6.63 30.81 5.65
N LEU A 496 7.50 30.15 4.88
CA LEU A 496 8.67 30.74 4.22
C LEU A 496 8.36 31.20 2.79
N SER A 497 7.39 30.59 2.13
CA SER A 497 7.01 30.81 0.73
C SER A 497 5.50 30.57 0.55
N PRO A 498 4.64 31.53 0.95
CA PRO A 498 3.18 31.37 0.92
C PRO A 498 2.55 31.10 -0.46
N ASN A 499 3.33 31.25 -1.54
CA ASN A 499 2.92 31.05 -2.92
C ASN A 499 3.49 29.76 -3.57
N ASP A 500 4.20 28.91 -2.81
CA ASP A 500 4.74 27.64 -3.32
C ASP A 500 3.58 26.67 -3.66
N GLY A 501 3.27 26.54 -4.95
CA GLY A 501 2.10 25.80 -5.43
C GLY A 501 2.16 24.31 -5.09
N PHE A 502 3.37 23.74 -5.11
CA PHE A 502 3.61 22.35 -4.74
C PHE A 502 3.28 22.09 -3.26
N ALA A 503 3.71 22.98 -2.36
CA ALA A 503 3.35 22.90 -0.95
C ALA A 503 1.84 23.10 -0.73
N LYS A 504 1.19 24.01 -1.48
CA LYS A 504 -0.27 24.20 -1.41
C LYS A 504 -1.05 22.94 -1.76
N VAL A 505 -0.79 22.31 -2.92
CA VAL A 505 -1.56 21.10 -3.32
C VAL A 505 -1.37 19.94 -2.35
N HIS A 506 -0.15 19.73 -1.82
CA HIS A 506 0.12 18.65 -0.86
C HIS A 506 -0.46 18.96 0.53
N TYR A 507 -0.43 20.21 0.99
CA TYR A 507 -1.08 20.60 2.24
C TYR A 507 -2.61 20.45 2.15
N GLY A 508 -3.21 20.89 1.04
CA GLY A 508 -4.64 20.69 0.77
C GLY A 508 -5.03 19.21 0.71
N PHE A 509 -4.22 18.37 0.06
CA PHE A 509 -4.38 16.91 0.05
C PHE A 509 -4.40 16.32 1.49
N ILE A 510 -3.48 16.75 2.36
CA ILE A 510 -3.43 16.30 3.77
C ILE A 510 -4.67 16.77 4.54
N LEU A 511 -5.06 18.04 4.42
CA LEU A 511 -6.28 18.56 5.05
C LEU A 511 -7.51 17.73 4.65
N LYS A 512 -7.62 17.38 3.37
CA LYS A 512 -8.71 16.52 2.89
C LYS A 512 -8.64 15.10 3.47
N ALA A 513 -7.45 14.52 3.62
CA ALA A 513 -7.26 13.21 4.25
C ALA A 513 -7.63 13.23 5.75
N GLU A 514 -7.43 14.35 6.43
CA GLU A 514 -7.93 14.64 7.79
C GLU A 514 -9.45 14.96 7.85
N ASN A 515 -10.18 14.79 6.74
CA ASN A 515 -11.59 15.16 6.57
C ASN A 515 -11.92 16.65 6.77
N LYS A 516 -10.92 17.54 6.73
CA LYS A 516 -11.09 19.01 6.74
C LYS A 516 -11.43 19.51 5.32
N ILE A 517 -12.61 19.11 4.84
CA ILE A 517 -13.00 19.26 3.44
C ILE A 517 -13.00 20.73 2.99
N GLU A 518 -13.68 21.62 3.72
CA GLU A 518 -13.74 23.06 3.37
C GLU A 518 -12.36 23.73 3.40
N GLU A 519 -11.53 23.43 4.40
CA GLU A 519 -10.16 23.95 4.50
C GLU A 519 -9.28 23.48 3.33
N SER A 520 -9.51 22.29 2.79
CA SER A 520 -8.68 21.71 1.71
C SER A 520 -8.86 22.39 0.35
N ILE A 521 -10.07 22.87 0.05
CA ILE A 521 -10.47 23.41 -1.25
C ILE A 521 -9.59 24.59 -1.72
N PRO A 522 -9.37 25.67 -0.94
CA PRO A 522 -8.55 26.80 -1.38
C PRO A 522 -7.09 26.39 -1.65
N TYR A 523 -6.48 25.57 -0.80
CA TYR A 523 -5.09 25.13 -1.01
C TYR A 523 -4.93 24.24 -2.25
N LEU A 524 -5.85 23.30 -2.48
CA LEU A 524 -5.86 22.48 -3.69
C LEU A 524 -6.09 23.34 -4.95
N LYS A 525 -7.05 24.27 -4.91
CA LYS A 525 -7.37 25.18 -6.02
C LYS A 525 -6.22 26.12 -6.35
N GLU A 526 -5.78 26.93 -5.39
CA GLU A 526 -4.69 27.90 -5.60
C GLU A 526 -3.39 27.20 -6.01
N GLY A 527 -3.11 26.02 -5.43
CA GLY A 527 -1.95 25.21 -5.80
C GLY A 527 -1.99 24.77 -7.26
N LEU A 528 -3.13 24.27 -7.75
CA LEU A 528 -3.33 23.93 -9.16
C LEU A 528 -3.26 25.17 -10.08
N GLU A 529 -3.78 26.31 -9.64
CA GLU A 529 -3.78 27.56 -10.40
C GLU A 529 -2.39 28.20 -10.56
N THR A 530 -1.39 27.81 -9.75
CA THR A 530 0.01 28.26 -9.95
C THR A 530 0.66 27.75 -11.24
N GLY A 531 0.34 26.53 -11.67
CA GLY A 531 1.11 25.79 -12.67
C GLY A 531 2.56 25.44 -12.27
N ASP A 532 2.90 25.46 -10.97
CA ASP A 532 4.23 25.08 -10.48
C ASP A 532 4.59 23.61 -10.82
N PRO A 533 5.88 23.27 -11.04
CA PRO A 533 6.28 21.91 -11.38
C PRO A 533 5.87 20.88 -10.31
N GLY A 534 4.99 19.96 -10.69
CA GLY A 534 4.44 18.92 -9.80
C GLY A 534 3.09 19.25 -9.16
N THR A 535 2.44 20.37 -9.50
CA THR A 535 1.02 20.60 -9.15
C THR A 535 0.06 19.98 -10.16
N ASP A 536 0.48 19.86 -11.42
CA ASP A 536 -0.33 19.29 -12.52
C ASP A 536 -0.41 17.76 -12.45
N ASP A 537 -1.16 17.25 -11.48
CA ASP A 537 -1.29 15.82 -11.16
C ASP A 537 -2.76 15.46 -10.89
N GLY A 538 -3.24 14.39 -11.53
CA GLY A 538 -4.61 13.91 -11.44
C GLY A 538 -5.14 13.67 -10.02
N ARG A 539 -4.26 13.38 -9.04
CA ARG A 539 -4.64 13.24 -7.62
C ARG A 539 -5.23 14.53 -7.07
N PHE A 540 -4.67 15.70 -7.41
CA PHE A 540 -5.14 16.98 -6.89
C PHE A 540 -6.43 17.43 -7.59
N TYR A 541 -6.55 17.21 -8.90
CA TYR A 541 -7.81 17.40 -9.63
C TYR A 541 -8.94 16.53 -9.06
N PHE A 542 -8.65 15.25 -8.80
CA PHE A 542 -9.62 14.30 -8.26
C PHE A 542 -10.09 14.72 -6.88
N HIS A 543 -9.15 15.02 -5.98
CA HIS A 543 -9.47 15.39 -4.60
C HIS A 543 -10.09 16.78 -4.46
N LEU A 544 -9.76 17.74 -5.33
CA LEU A 544 -10.45 19.03 -5.37
C LEU A 544 -11.92 18.88 -5.78
N GLY A 545 -12.18 18.09 -6.83
CA GLY A 545 -13.56 17.82 -7.28
C GLY A 545 -14.38 17.07 -6.23
N ASP A 546 -13.82 16.04 -5.60
CA ASP A 546 -14.46 15.27 -4.52
C ASP A 546 -14.74 16.17 -3.29
N ALA A 547 -13.77 17.01 -2.90
CA ALA A 547 -13.98 18.00 -1.83
C ALA A 547 -15.11 19.00 -2.19
N MET A 548 -15.13 19.50 -3.43
CA MET A 548 -16.21 20.37 -3.91
C MET A 548 -17.58 19.68 -3.95
N GLN A 549 -17.66 18.40 -4.37
CA GLN A 549 -18.90 17.62 -4.38
C GLN A 549 -19.49 17.47 -2.97
N ARG A 550 -18.65 17.15 -1.97
CA ARG A 550 -19.07 16.98 -0.57
C ARG A 550 -19.65 18.25 0.06
N VAL A 551 -19.16 19.43 -0.33
CA VAL A 551 -19.71 20.73 0.11
C VAL A 551 -20.82 21.26 -0.82
N GLY A 552 -21.33 20.42 -1.74
CA GLY A 552 -22.40 20.77 -2.68
C GLY A 552 -22.01 21.70 -3.82
N ASN A 553 -20.74 22.12 -3.91
CA ASN A 553 -20.24 23.07 -4.89
C ASN A 553 -20.21 22.46 -6.30
N LYS A 554 -21.06 22.99 -7.20
CA LYS A 554 -21.22 22.52 -8.58
C LYS A 554 -20.01 22.81 -9.48
N GLU A 555 -19.05 23.63 -9.04
CA GLU A 555 -17.80 23.84 -9.77
C GLU A 555 -16.90 22.59 -9.86
N ALA A 556 -17.14 21.55 -9.06
CA ALA A 556 -16.39 20.29 -9.10
C ALA A 556 -16.21 19.73 -10.53
N TYR A 557 -17.27 19.76 -11.32
CA TYR A 557 -17.26 19.24 -12.70
C TYR A 557 -16.40 20.09 -13.65
N LYS A 558 -16.15 21.39 -13.36
CA LYS A 558 -15.19 22.20 -14.11
C LYS A 558 -13.76 21.69 -13.90
N TRP A 559 -13.43 21.25 -12.68
CA TRP A 559 -12.13 20.68 -12.33
C TRP A 559 -11.95 19.26 -12.88
N TYR A 560 -13.02 18.47 -12.94
CA TYR A 560 -13.00 17.17 -13.64
C TYR A 560 -12.83 17.31 -15.16
N GLU A 561 -13.52 18.27 -15.79
CA GLU A 561 -13.32 18.60 -17.21
C GLU A 561 -11.89 19.09 -17.48
N LEU A 562 -11.35 20.00 -16.66
CA LEU A 562 -9.96 20.46 -16.80
C LEU A 562 -8.94 19.32 -16.60
N GLY A 563 -9.18 18.41 -15.64
CA GLY A 563 -8.35 17.23 -15.44
C GLY A 563 -8.39 16.25 -16.63
N TYR A 564 -9.57 16.06 -17.24
CA TYR A 564 -9.73 15.31 -18.48
C TYR A 564 -9.00 15.97 -19.66
N GLN A 565 -9.16 17.29 -19.85
CA GLN A 565 -8.47 18.04 -20.92
C GLN A 565 -6.94 18.01 -20.81
N ARG A 566 -6.39 17.85 -19.60
CA ARG A 566 -4.95 17.63 -19.35
C ARG A 566 -4.51 16.15 -19.43
N GLY A 567 -5.44 15.23 -19.68
CA GLY A 567 -5.15 13.80 -19.84
C GLY A 567 -5.03 13.01 -18.53
N HIS A 568 -5.39 13.58 -17.39
CA HIS A 568 -5.35 12.91 -16.08
C HIS A 568 -6.47 11.88 -15.89
N PHE A 569 -7.62 12.09 -16.55
CA PHE A 569 -8.80 11.21 -16.47
C PHE A 569 -9.14 10.65 -17.86
N ALA A 570 -9.82 9.50 -17.89
CA ALA A 570 -10.33 8.93 -19.15
C ALA A 570 -11.58 9.67 -19.66
N SER A 571 -12.39 10.21 -18.73
CA SER A 571 -13.45 11.18 -19.00
C SER A 571 -13.82 11.92 -17.71
N VAL A 572 -14.71 12.91 -17.79
CA VAL A 572 -15.32 13.57 -16.62
C VAL A 572 -15.97 12.57 -15.64
N TRP A 573 -16.51 11.46 -16.16
CA TRP A 573 -17.16 10.42 -15.35
C TRP A 573 -16.19 9.32 -14.89
N GLN A 574 -15.17 8.97 -15.69
CA GLN A 574 -14.22 7.89 -15.41
C GLN A 574 -12.87 8.46 -14.95
N ARG A 575 -12.70 8.56 -13.63
CA ARG A 575 -11.63 9.35 -12.98
C ARG A 575 -10.62 8.52 -12.17
N SER A 576 -10.66 7.20 -12.33
CA SER A 576 -9.60 6.30 -11.84
C SER A 576 -8.21 6.73 -12.35
N LEU A 577 -7.17 6.48 -11.57
CA LEU A 577 -5.79 6.91 -11.90
C LEU A 577 -4.89 5.77 -12.38
N TYR A 578 -5.11 4.53 -11.91
CA TYR A 578 -4.22 3.40 -12.20
C TYR A 578 -4.71 2.57 -13.40
N ASN A 579 -4.74 3.17 -14.58
CA ASN A 579 -5.47 2.63 -15.74
C ASN A 579 -4.62 1.84 -16.74
N VAL A 580 -5.29 1.00 -17.53
CA VAL A 580 -4.79 0.52 -18.84
C VAL A 580 -5.59 1.24 -19.93
N LYS A 581 -4.88 1.90 -20.87
CA LYS A 581 -5.50 2.61 -22.00
C LYS A 581 -6.08 1.62 -23.02
N GLY A 582 -7.18 2.00 -23.66
CA GLY A 582 -7.82 1.21 -24.73
C GLY A 582 -8.80 0.13 -24.28
N LEU A 583 -9.00 -0.08 -22.97
CA LEU A 583 -10.10 -0.92 -22.47
C LEU A 583 -11.45 -0.25 -22.74
N LYS A 584 -12.45 -1.02 -23.18
CA LYS A 584 -13.85 -0.58 -23.36
C LYS A 584 -14.39 0.00 -22.06
N ALA A 585 -14.80 1.27 -22.11
CA ALA A 585 -15.32 2.01 -20.97
C ALA A 585 -16.82 2.28 -21.13
N GLN A 586 -17.63 1.75 -20.20
CA GLN A 586 -19.05 2.06 -20.05
C GLN A 586 -19.49 1.81 -18.60
N PRO A 587 -20.45 2.58 -18.05
CA PRO A 587 -20.80 2.51 -16.63
C PRO A 587 -21.44 1.18 -16.25
N TRP A 588 -22.36 0.65 -17.06
CA TRP A 588 -23.09 -0.59 -16.77
C TRP A 588 -22.79 -1.68 -17.80
N TRP A 589 -22.80 -2.95 -17.35
CA TRP A 589 -22.45 -4.11 -18.18
C TRP A 589 -23.49 -5.21 -18.06
N THR A 590 -23.72 -5.94 -19.15
CA THR A 590 -24.50 -7.18 -19.14
C THR A 590 -23.60 -8.40 -19.01
N ALA A 591 -24.15 -9.50 -18.47
CA ALA A 591 -23.43 -10.77 -18.32
C ALA A 591 -22.76 -11.24 -19.63
N LYS A 592 -23.43 -11.03 -20.78
CA LYS A 592 -22.92 -11.40 -22.11
C LYS A 592 -21.69 -10.59 -22.52
N GLU A 593 -21.67 -9.28 -22.24
CA GLU A 593 -20.53 -8.42 -22.59
C GLU A 593 -19.28 -8.70 -21.76
N THR A 594 -19.44 -9.16 -20.50
CA THR A 594 -18.29 -9.54 -19.67
C THR A 594 -17.66 -10.88 -20.06
N GLY A 595 -18.37 -11.73 -20.82
CA GLY A 595 -17.97 -13.12 -21.09
C GLY A 595 -18.11 -14.08 -19.90
N TYR A 596 -18.03 -13.60 -18.65
CA TYR A 596 -18.04 -14.37 -17.38
C TYR A 596 -19.41 -14.99 -17.01
N THR A 597 -20.15 -15.47 -18.01
CA THR A 597 -21.53 -15.95 -17.85
C THR A 597 -21.65 -17.17 -16.93
N GLU A 598 -20.64 -18.03 -16.82
CA GLU A 598 -20.66 -19.18 -15.90
C GLU A 598 -20.46 -18.77 -14.43
N LEU A 599 -19.58 -17.80 -14.14
CA LEU A 599 -19.45 -17.19 -12.81
C LEU A 599 -20.80 -16.59 -12.38
N ILE A 600 -21.42 -15.79 -13.26
CA ILE A 600 -22.69 -15.11 -13.01
C ILE A 600 -23.82 -16.13 -12.77
N LYS A 601 -23.96 -17.14 -13.65
CA LYS A 601 -24.93 -18.24 -13.45
C LYS A 601 -24.68 -19.01 -12.14
N SER A 602 -23.42 -19.24 -11.78
CA SER A 602 -23.03 -19.94 -10.56
C SER A 602 -23.44 -19.14 -9.31
N LEU A 603 -23.19 -17.84 -9.31
CA LEU A 603 -23.59 -16.93 -8.24
C LEU A 603 -25.13 -16.80 -8.15
N GLU A 604 -25.83 -16.51 -9.25
CA GLU A 604 -27.31 -16.45 -9.26
C GLU A 604 -27.98 -17.79 -8.92
N LYS A 605 -27.35 -18.94 -9.21
CA LYS A 605 -27.88 -20.25 -8.84
C LYS A 605 -27.73 -20.54 -7.35
N ASN A 606 -26.61 -20.14 -6.75
CA ASN A 606 -26.24 -20.48 -5.37
C ASN A 606 -26.48 -19.34 -4.36
N TRP A 607 -27.12 -18.24 -4.78
CA TRP A 607 -27.27 -17.01 -3.99
C TRP A 607 -27.78 -17.21 -2.57
N LYS A 608 -28.69 -18.17 -2.35
CA LYS A 608 -29.22 -18.50 -1.01
C LYS A 608 -28.14 -19.07 -0.10
N VAL A 609 -27.24 -19.91 -0.61
CA VAL A 609 -26.12 -20.45 0.17
C VAL A 609 -25.17 -19.32 0.58
N ILE A 610 -24.87 -18.42 -0.35
CA ILE A 610 -24.01 -17.24 -0.11
C ILE A 610 -24.67 -16.32 0.92
N ARG A 611 -25.97 -16.01 0.76
CA ARG A 611 -26.75 -15.22 1.72
C ARG A 611 -26.75 -15.85 3.11
N ASP A 612 -27.08 -17.14 3.21
CA ASP A 612 -27.30 -17.81 4.49
C ASP A 612 -25.97 -17.96 5.27
N GLU A 613 -24.84 -18.16 4.57
CA GLU A 613 -23.51 -18.09 5.19
C GLU A 613 -23.14 -16.65 5.61
N GLY A 614 -23.41 -15.64 4.77
CA GLY A 614 -23.19 -14.23 5.14
C GLY A 614 -24.03 -13.79 6.36
N LEU A 615 -25.30 -14.18 6.42
CA LEU A 615 -26.19 -13.92 7.56
C LEU A 615 -25.71 -14.62 8.83
N ALA A 616 -25.16 -15.83 8.73
CA ALA A 616 -24.56 -16.54 9.86
C ALA A 616 -23.26 -15.87 10.38
N VAL A 617 -22.65 -14.96 9.60
CA VAL A 617 -21.50 -14.13 10.02
C VAL A 617 -21.91 -12.73 10.47
N MET A 618 -23.06 -12.22 10.03
CA MET A 618 -23.61 -10.92 10.45
C MET A 618 -24.03 -10.83 11.93
N ASP A 619 -24.08 -11.96 12.66
CA ASP A 619 -24.29 -11.93 14.11
C ASP A 619 -23.19 -11.11 14.78
N ARG A 620 -23.60 -10.00 15.43
CA ARG A 620 -22.70 -8.99 16.01
C ARG A 620 -21.74 -9.58 17.05
N SER A 621 -22.06 -10.73 17.65
CA SER A 621 -21.16 -11.46 18.55
C SER A 621 -19.81 -11.86 17.94
N LYS A 622 -19.72 -11.96 16.60
CA LYS A 622 -18.51 -12.43 15.90
C LYS A 622 -17.53 -11.32 15.50
N GLY A 623 -17.97 -10.06 15.40
CA GLY A 623 -17.10 -8.93 15.04
C GLY A 623 -16.46 -8.95 13.64
N LEU A 624 -16.77 -9.93 12.78
CA LEU A 624 -16.10 -10.14 11.48
C LEU A 624 -16.48 -9.11 10.40
N PHE A 625 -17.59 -8.38 10.58
CA PHE A 625 -17.93 -7.25 9.71
C PHE A 625 -17.25 -5.97 10.21
N LEU A 626 -16.21 -5.55 9.50
CA LEU A 626 -15.47 -4.32 9.79
C LEU A 626 -16.13 -3.11 9.11
N PRO A 627 -16.21 -1.93 9.75
CA PRO A 627 -16.67 -0.71 9.07
C PRO A 627 -15.81 -0.38 7.84
N GLU A 628 -16.40 0.17 6.77
CA GLU A 628 -15.58 0.72 5.68
C GLU A 628 -14.78 1.93 6.19
N ASP A 629 -13.51 2.05 5.81
CA ASP A 629 -12.54 3.02 6.36
C ASP A 629 -12.06 4.08 5.35
N GLU A 630 -12.40 3.94 4.06
CA GLU A 630 -12.00 4.85 2.97
C GLU A 630 -12.63 6.27 3.00
N ASN A 631 -13.26 6.69 4.11
CA ASN A 631 -13.94 8.00 4.27
C ASN A 631 -14.95 8.34 3.15
N LEU A 632 -15.67 7.33 2.63
CA LEU A 632 -16.63 7.47 1.53
C LEU A 632 -18.07 7.79 1.99
N ARG A 633 -18.42 7.56 3.27
CA ARG A 633 -19.75 7.84 3.82
C ARG A 633 -19.96 9.34 4.09
N GLU A 634 -21.17 9.83 3.84
CA GLU A 634 -21.69 11.05 4.48
C GLU A 634 -22.18 10.72 5.90
N LYS A 635 -23.00 9.66 6.01
CA LYS A 635 -23.78 9.30 7.19
C LYS A 635 -24.20 7.83 7.14
N GLY A 636 -24.63 7.28 8.28
CA GLY A 636 -25.13 5.92 8.45
C GLY A 636 -24.04 4.84 8.51
N ASP A 637 -24.44 3.59 8.77
CA ASP A 637 -23.54 2.46 8.96
C ASP A 637 -23.41 1.59 7.69
N TRP A 638 -22.18 1.45 7.20
CA TRP A 638 -21.82 0.45 6.19
C TRP A 638 -20.52 -0.26 6.59
N SER A 639 -20.61 -1.60 6.63
CA SER A 639 -19.53 -2.52 6.96
C SER A 639 -19.34 -3.60 5.89
N GLN A 640 -18.15 -4.19 5.88
CA GLN A 640 -17.68 -5.20 4.94
C GLN A 640 -17.14 -6.45 5.66
N PHE A 641 -17.24 -7.61 5.00
CA PHE A 641 -16.57 -8.84 5.43
C PHE A 641 -15.90 -9.50 4.21
N THR A 642 -14.57 -9.47 4.20
CA THR A 642 -13.74 -9.66 2.99
C THR A 642 -13.07 -11.03 2.95
N LEU A 643 -13.33 -11.76 1.85
CA LEU A 643 -12.87 -13.13 1.62
C LEU A 643 -11.62 -13.19 0.73
N TRP A 644 -11.55 -12.31 -0.28
CA TRP A 644 -10.35 -12.07 -1.08
C TRP A 644 -10.04 -10.58 -1.18
N GLN A 645 -8.76 -10.23 -1.16
CA GLN A 645 -8.24 -8.88 -1.40
C GLN A 645 -6.92 -8.98 -2.15
N GLN A 646 -6.72 -8.16 -3.19
CA GLN A 646 -5.50 -8.19 -4.03
C GLN A 646 -5.18 -9.60 -4.57
N GLY A 647 -6.21 -10.40 -4.86
CA GLY A 647 -6.06 -11.78 -5.34
C GLY A 647 -5.51 -12.77 -4.30
N ARG A 648 -5.49 -12.40 -3.01
CA ARG A 648 -5.13 -13.28 -1.89
C ARG A 648 -6.38 -13.67 -1.11
N LYS A 649 -6.48 -14.94 -0.72
CA LYS A 649 -7.57 -15.49 0.10
C LYS A 649 -7.32 -15.17 1.58
N ASN A 650 -8.38 -14.83 2.31
CA ASN A 650 -8.38 -14.74 3.76
C ASN A 650 -8.95 -16.05 4.32
N GLU A 651 -8.07 -16.96 4.75
CA GLU A 651 -8.48 -18.30 5.23
C GLU A 651 -9.40 -18.21 6.46
N ASN A 652 -9.12 -17.31 7.41
CA ASN A 652 -9.96 -17.13 8.61
C ASN A 652 -11.37 -16.64 8.26
N ALA A 653 -11.51 -15.77 7.25
CA ALA A 653 -12.81 -15.39 6.72
C ALA A 653 -13.49 -16.57 5.98
N CYS A 654 -12.77 -17.28 5.12
CA CYS A 654 -13.31 -18.42 4.37
C CYS A 654 -13.74 -19.59 5.26
N ASN A 655 -13.07 -19.84 6.38
CA ASN A 655 -13.50 -20.82 7.39
C ASN A 655 -14.87 -20.51 7.98
N SER A 656 -15.30 -19.24 7.95
CA SER A 656 -16.64 -18.81 8.40
C SER A 656 -17.71 -18.92 7.30
N VAL A 657 -17.32 -19.01 6.02
CA VAL A 657 -18.24 -19.11 4.85
C VAL A 657 -17.75 -20.14 3.81
N PRO A 658 -17.53 -21.41 4.23
CA PRO A 658 -16.73 -22.37 3.46
C PRO A 658 -17.35 -22.75 2.12
N LYS A 659 -18.68 -22.80 1.99
CA LYS A 659 -19.34 -23.16 0.72
C LYS A 659 -19.21 -22.03 -0.30
N SER A 660 -19.28 -20.78 0.17
CA SER A 660 -19.08 -19.58 -0.64
C SER A 660 -17.66 -19.50 -1.19
N CYS A 661 -16.64 -19.79 -0.35
CA CYS A 661 -15.26 -19.83 -0.82
C CYS A 661 -14.98 -21.00 -1.79
N ALA A 662 -15.44 -22.22 -1.48
CA ALA A 662 -15.29 -23.40 -2.35
C ALA A 662 -16.10 -23.32 -3.68
N LEU A 663 -17.03 -22.37 -3.78
CA LEU A 663 -17.69 -21.99 -5.02
C LEU A 663 -16.80 -21.06 -5.86
N LEU A 664 -16.18 -20.06 -5.21
CA LEU A 664 -15.38 -19.00 -5.83
C LEU A 664 -14.00 -19.45 -6.31
N GLU A 665 -13.36 -20.40 -5.61
CA GLU A 665 -12.03 -20.94 -5.97
C GLU A 665 -11.96 -21.48 -7.41
N ARG A 666 -13.11 -21.75 -8.04
CA ARG A 666 -13.26 -22.22 -9.42
C ARG A 666 -13.10 -21.10 -10.48
N PHE A 667 -13.14 -19.82 -10.07
CA PHE A 667 -13.25 -18.67 -10.95
C PHE A 667 -12.05 -17.72 -10.78
N SER A 668 -10.95 -18.09 -11.44
CA SER A 668 -9.67 -17.35 -11.42
C SER A 668 -9.77 -15.89 -11.91
N GLU A 669 -10.79 -15.56 -12.69
CA GLU A 669 -11.12 -14.20 -13.12
C GLU A 669 -11.48 -13.26 -11.96
N ALA A 670 -11.99 -13.82 -10.85
CA ALA A 670 -12.35 -13.12 -9.62
C ALA A 670 -11.31 -13.36 -8.51
N THR A 671 -11.02 -14.63 -8.18
CA THR A 671 -10.10 -14.96 -7.06
C THR A 671 -8.65 -14.58 -7.37
N GLY A 672 -8.28 -14.53 -8.65
CA GLY A 672 -7.00 -13.99 -9.13
C GLY A 672 -7.03 -12.49 -9.45
N CYS A 673 -8.10 -11.75 -9.11
CA CYS A 673 -8.20 -10.31 -9.37
C CYS A 673 -7.32 -9.51 -8.39
N ARG A 674 -6.06 -9.30 -8.76
CA ARG A 674 -5.05 -8.60 -7.92
C ARG A 674 -5.28 -7.09 -7.76
N ARG A 675 -6.35 -6.57 -8.35
CA ARG A 675 -6.84 -5.17 -8.22
C ARG A 675 -8.25 -5.09 -7.67
N GLY A 676 -8.77 -6.21 -7.15
CA GLY A 676 -10.17 -6.36 -6.73
C GLY A 676 -10.29 -7.02 -5.37
N GLN A 677 -11.52 -7.04 -4.88
CA GLN A 677 -11.94 -7.67 -3.64
C GLN A 677 -13.12 -8.61 -3.89
N ILE A 678 -13.28 -9.62 -3.04
CA ILE A 678 -14.51 -10.40 -2.93
C ILE A 678 -14.99 -10.28 -1.50
N LYS A 679 -16.14 -9.62 -1.28
CA LYS A 679 -16.61 -9.25 0.06
C LYS A 679 -18.13 -9.19 0.17
N TYR A 680 -18.65 -9.55 1.35
CA TYR A 680 -20.00 -9.15 1.74
C TYR A 680 -20.00 -7.66 2.09
N SER A 681 -21.07 -6.95 1.75
CA SER A 681 -21.30 -5.54 2.12
C SER A 681 -22.70 -5.39 2.69
N VAL A 682 -22.77 -4.93 3.94
CA VAL A 682 -24.01 -4.63 4.66
C VAL A 682 -24.14 -3.13 4.88
N MET A 683 -25.33 -2.59 4.60
CA MET A 683 -25.61 -1.16 4.67
C MET A 683 -26.96 -0.91 5.36
N HIS A 684 -26.94 -0.10 6.41
CA HIS A 684 -28.09 0.14 7.29
C HIS A 684 -28.94 1.35 6.84
N PRO A 685 -30.19 1.46 7.32
CA PRO A 685 -31.07 2.62 7.10
C PRO A 685 -30.38 3.97 7.31
N GLY A 686 -30.70 4.94 6.45
CA GLY A 686 -30.18 6.31 6.51
C GLY A 686 -28.72 6.46 6.02
N THR A 687 -28.14 5.43 5.42
CA THR A 687 -26.77 5.49 4.89
C THR A 687 -26.71 6.17 3.53
N HIS A 688 -25.76 7.10 3.37
CA HIS A 688 -25.42 7.69 2.09
C HIS A 688 -23.90 7.65 1.88
N VAL A 689 -23.48 7.21 0.70
CA VAL A 689 -22.08 7.16 0.24
C VAL A 689 -21.91 8.17 -0.88
N TRP A 690 -20.96 9.09 -0.70
CA TRP A 690 -20.67 10.19 -1.61
C TRP A 690 -20.37 9.72 -3.05
N PRO A 691 -20.53 10.59 -4.07
CA PRO A 691 -19.99 10.35 -5.40
C PRO A 691 -18.49 10.03 -5.35
N HIS A 692 -18.08 8.85 -5.81
CA HIS A 692 -16.68 8.41 -5.79
C HIS A 692 -16.36 7.52 -7.00
N THR A 693 -15.07 7.27 -7.23
CA THR A 693 -14.58 6.33 -8.26
C THR A 693 -13.59 5.36 -7.64
N GLY A 694 -13.63 4.09 -8.04
CA GLY A 694 -12.59 3.12 -7.78
C GLY A 694 -11.25 3.53 -8.40
N PRO A 695 -10.12 3.00 -7.91
CA PRO A 695 -8.78 3.48 -8.28
C PRO A 695 -8.33 3.08 -9.70
N THR A 696 -9.02 2.17 -10.38
CA THR A 696 -8.53 1.54 -11.62
C THR A 696 -9.66 1.08 -12.55
N ASN A 697 -9.54 1.32 -13.86
CA ASN A 697 -10.43 0.74 -14.89
C ASN A 697 -10.15 -0.74 -15.20
N CYS A 698 -9.23 -1.39 -14.48
CA CYS A 698 -8.79 -2.75 -14.76
C CYS A 698 -9.69 -3.83 -14.15
N ARG A 699 -10.79 -3.46 -13.50
CA ARG A 699 -11.78 -4.37 -12.91
C ARG A 699 -13.20 -4.00 -13.34
N LEU A 700 -14.10 -4.98 -13.30
CA LEU A 700 -15.54 -4.74 -13.28
C LEU A 700 -16.09 -5.29 -11.96
N ARG A 701 -17.08 -4.60 -11.39
CA ARG A 701 -17.66 -4.93 -10.09
C ARG A 701 -19.03 -5.57 -10.26
N MET A 702 -19.16 -6.82 -9.82
CA MET A 702 -20.46 -7.51 -9.72
C MET A 702 -21.06 -7.31 -8.34
N HIS A 703 -22.33 -6.93 -8.26
CA HIS A 703 -23.13 -6.90 -7.04
C HIS A 703 -24.28 -7.92 -7.14
N LEU A 704 -24.16 -9.04 -6.41
CA LEU A 704 -25.25 -10.00 -6.20
C LEU A 704 -26.11 -9.53 -5.02
N GLY A 705 -27.42 -9.37 -5.22
CA GLY A 705 -28.35 -9.08 -4.13
C GLY A 705 -28.59 -10.29 -3.23
N LEU A 706 -28.45 -10.12 -1.90
CA LEU A 706 -28.62 -11.20 -0.92
C LEU A 706 -29.82 -10.98 0.01
N VAL A 707 -29.95 -9.78 0.59
CA VAL A 707 -31.14 -9.33 1.33
C VAL A 707 -31.42 -7.90 0.91
N ILE A 708 -32.50 -7.67 0.17
CA ILE A 708 -32.79 -6.36 -0.44
C ILE A 708 -34.17 -5.86 0.04
N PRO A 709 -34.23 -4.77 0.81
CA PRO A 709 -35.49 -4.05 1.07
C PRO A 709 -36.19 -3.66 -0.24
N LYS A 710 -37.51 -3.81 -0.30
CA LYS A 710 -38.31 -3.60 -1.53
C LYS A 710 -38.11 -2.23 -2.19
N GLU A 711 -37.87 -1.21 -1.37
CA GLU A 711 -37.75 0.20 -1.75
C GLU A 711 -36.61 0.86 -0.95
N GLY A 712 -36.22 2.08 -1.31
CA GLY A 712 -35.18 2.87 -0.59
C GLY A 712 -33.72 2.54 -0.95
N CYS A 713 -33.43 1.34 -1.46
CA CYS A 713 -32.09 0.93 -1.92
C CYS A 713 -31.83 1.30 -3.39
N ARG A 714 -30.84 2.16 -3.67
CA ARG A 714 -30.41 2.51 -5.04
C ARG A 714 -28.91 2.80 -5.18
N ILE A 715 -28.37 2.58 -6.37
CA ILE A 715 -27.01 2.93 -6.80
C ILE A 715 -27.06 3.68 -8.14
N ARG A 716 -26.37 4.83 -8.21
CA ARG A 716 -26.08 5.55 -9.45
C ARG A 716 -24.69 5.15 -9.95
N CYS A 717 -24.54 4.96 -11.26
CA CYS A 717 -23.23 4.91 -11.93
C CYS A 717 -23.29 5.79 -13.18
N ALA A 718 -22.39 6.77 -13.27
CA ALA A 718 -22.49 7.94 -14.14
C ALA A 718 -23.88 8.60 -14.06
N GLN A 719 -24.68 8.51 -15.13
CA GLN A 719 -26.01 9.14 -15.25
C GLN A 719 -27.16 8.15 -14.96
N GLU A 720 -26.90 6.85 -14.96
CA GLU A 720 -27.92 5.82 -14.78
C GLU A 720 -28.03 5.38 -13.32
N THR A 721 -29.25 5.31 -12.79
CA THR A 721 -29.55 4.80 -11.44
C THR A 721 -30.31 3.48 -11.52
N ARG A 722 -29.93 2.50 -10.69
CA ARG A 722 -30.51 1.15 -10.65
C ARG A 722 -30.70 0.68 -9.20
N SER A 723 -31.61 -0.26 -9.00
CA SER A 723 -31.84 -1.00 -7.76
C SER A 723 -31.27 -2.42 -7.86
N TRP A 724 -31.07 -3.08 -6.71
CA TRP A 724 -30.73 -4.50 -6.64
C TRP A 724 -31.99 -5.37 -6.57
N GLU A 725 -31.86 -6.64 -6.95
CA GLU A 725 -32.88 -7.68 -6.75
C GLU A 725 -32.23 -8.90 -6.05
N GLU A 726 -32.98 -9.61 -5.21
CA GLU A 726 -32.46 -10.80 -4.51
C GLU A 726 -32.15 -11.94 -5.50
N GLY A 727 -30.94 -12.50 -5.39
CA GLY A 727 -30.45 -13.54 -6.29
C GLY A 727 -30.06 -13.06 -7.69
N LYS A 728 -29.97 -11.74 -7.91
CA LYS A 728 -29.61 -11.12 -9.19
C LYS A 728 -28.33 -10.31 -9.14
N ILE A 729 -27.62 -10.28 -10.27
CA ILE A 729 -26.36 -9.57 -10.43
C ILE A 729 -26.53 -8.28 -11.24
N LEU A 730 -26.19 -7.16 -10.60
CA LEU A 730 -25.78 -5.94 -11.31
C LEU A 730 -24.28 -6.01 -11.63
N ILE A 731 -23.86 -5.46 -12.77
CA ILE A 731 -22.44 -5.31 -13.12
C ILE A 731 -22.20 -3.87 -13.58
N PHE A 732 -21.19 -3.23 -13.00
CA PHE A 732 -20.75 -1.88 -13.36
C PHE A 732 -19.23 -1.78 -13.38
N ASP A 733 -18.73 -0.78 -14.11
CA ASP A 733 -17.32 -0.37 -14.02
C ASP A 733 -17.20 0.66 -12.89
N ASP A 734 -16.62 0.26 -11.75
CA ASP A 734 -16.54 1.12 -10.56
C ASP A 734 -15.50 2.25 -10.73
N SER A 735 -14.74 2.30 -11.82
CA SER A 735 -13.90 3.46 -12.17
C SER A 735 -14.71 4.67 -12.65
N PHE A 736 -15.98 4.48 -13.01
CA PHE A 736 -16.94 5.56 -13.21
C PHE A 736 -17.47 6.08 -11.88
N GLU A 737 -17.89 7.36 -11.86
CA GLU A 737 -18.48 7.97 -10.68
C GLU A 737 -19.76 7.23 -10.28
N HIS A 738 -19.78 6.72 -9.05
CA HIS A 738 -20.93 6.04 -8.47
C HIS A 738 -21.25 6.55 -7.06
N GLU A 739 -22.52 6.45 -6.69
CA GLU A 739 -23.13 7.05 -5.50
C GLU A 739 -24.23 6.11 -4.99
N VAL A 740 -24.38 5.96 -3.67
CA VAL A 740 -25.22 4.91 -3.08
C VAL A 740 -26.06 5.44 -1.93
N TRP A 741 -27.36 5.15 -1.98
CA TRP A 741 -28.33 5.51 -0.94
C TRP A 741 -29.00 4.27 -0.37
N GLN A 742 -29.29 4.33 0.93
CA GLN A 742 -30.00 3.29 1.66
C GLN A 742 -31.07 3.92 2.55
N ASP A 743 -32.15 4.40 1.92
CA ASP A 743 -33.25 5.10 2.57
C ASP A 743 -34.33 4.13 3.11
N ALA A 744 -34.11 2.82 3.05
CA ALA A 744 -35.07 1.82 3.51
C ALA A 744 -35.10 1.70 5.05
N ASN A 745 -36.14 1.06 5.58
CA ASN A 745 -36.31 0.80 7.02
C ASN A 745 -35.59 -0.47 7.55
N ALA A 746 -34.96 -1.25 6.69
CA ALA A 746 -34.24 -2.47 7.01
C ALA A 746 -32.83 -2.46 6.38
N TYR A 747 -31.92 -3.32 6.84
CA TYR A 747 -30.57 -3.41 6.26
C TYR A 747 -30.59 -4.01 4.85
N ARG A 748 -29.59 -3.65 4.04
CA ARG A 748 -29.32 -4.22 2.71
C ARG A 748 -28.03 -5.02 2.76
N LEU A 749 -28.09 -6.31 2.42
CA LEU A 749 -26.92 -7.18 2.24
C LEU A 749 -26.71 -7.47 0.75
N ILE A 750 -25.50 -7.24 0.26
CA ILE A 750 -25.04 -7.63 -1.08
C ILE A 750 -23.73 -8.40 -1.00
N PHE A 751 -23.43 -9.18 -2.04
CA PHE A 751 -22.13 -9.79 -2.24
C PHE A 751 -21.42 -9.11 -3.43
N ILE A 752 -20.23 -8.59 -3.16
CA ILE A 752 -19.39 -7.89 -4.12
C ILE A 752 -18.33 -8.88 -4.64
N VAL A 753 -18.26 -9.04 -5.95
CA VAL A 753 -17.26 -9.87 -6.64
C VAL A 753 -16.61 -9.02 -7.73
N ASP A 754 -15.38 -8.56 -7.48
CA ASP A 754 -14.59 -7.89 -8.51
C ASP A 754 -13.95 -8.92 -9.45
N VAL A 755 -14.04 -8.67 -10.75
CA VAL A 755 -13.38 -9.46 -11.80
C VAL A 755 -12.39 -8.61 -12.59
N TRP A 756 -11.35 -9.22 -13.15
CA TRP A 756 -10.53 -8.55 -14.17
C TRP A 756 -11.40 -8.05 -15.34
N HIS A 757 -11.15 -6.82 -15.82
CA HIS A 757 -11.78 -6.32 -17.05
C HIS A 757 -11.56 -7.31 -18.21
N PRO A 758 -12.62 -7.68 -18.97
CA PRO A 758 -12.58 -8.82 -19.89
C PRO A 758 -11.47 -8.73 -20.94
N GLU A 759 -11.16 -7.52 -21.43
CA GLU A 759 -10.20 -7.28 -22.51
C GLU A 759 -8.74 -7.32 -22.03
N LEU A 760 -8.48 -7.38 -20.72
CA LEU A 760 -7.12 -7.56 -20.20
C LEU A 760 -6.58 -8.94 -20.57
N THR A 761 -5.44 -8.97 -21.25
CA THR A 761 -4.73 -10.20 -21.60
C THR A 761 -4.25 -10.95 -20.35
N SER A 762 -4.09 -12.26 -20.46
CA SER A 762 -3.53 -13.10 -19.39
C SER A 762 -2.14 -12.66 -18.92
N GLN A 763 -1.37 -11.94 -19.76
CA GLN A 763 -0.11 -11.37 -19.35
C GLN A 763 -0.30 -10.12 -18.47
N GLN A 764 -1.15 -9.17 -18.86
CA GLN A 764 -1.48 -8.00 -18.02
C GLN A 764 -2.06 -8.41 -16.66
N ARG A 765 -2.96 -9.41 -16.64
CA ARG A 765 -3.51 -9.98 -15.38
C ARG A 765 -2.43 -10.54 -14.45
N ARG A 766 -1.27 -10.96 -14.98
CA ARG A 766 -0.10 -11.40 -14.19
C ARG A 766 0.88 -10.28 -13.83
N THR A 767 1.11 -9.30 -14.71
CA THR A 767 2.19 -8.30 -14.54
C THR A 767 1.77 -6.97 -13.93
N LEU A 768 0.50 -6.57 -14.04
CA LEU A 768 0.02 -5.31 -13.43
C LEU A 768 0.27 -5.31 -11.91
N PRO A 769 0.72 -4.20 -11.30
CA PRO A 769 0.84 -4.12 -9.85
C PRO A 769 -0.53 -4.22 -9.18
N ALA A 770 -0.55 -4.79 -7.97
CA ALA A 770 -1.75 -4.93 -7.16
C ALA A 770 -2.25 -3.58 -6.63
N ILE A 771 -3.55 -3.51 -6.33
CA ILE A 771 -4.26 -2.38 -5.72
C ILE A 771 -5.33 -2.96 -4.79
#